data_AF-A0A0M0K670-F1
#
_entry.id   AF-A0A0M0K670-F1
#
_cell.length_a   1.000
_cell.length_b   1.000
_cell.length_c   1.000
_cell.angle_alpha   90.00
_cell.angle_beta   90.00
_cell.angle_gamma   90.00
#
_symmetry.space_group_name_H-M   'P 1'
#
loop_
_entity.id
_entity.type
_entity.pdbx_description
1 polymer ?
#
loop_
_entity_poly.entity_id
_entity_poly.type
_entity_poly.pdbx_seq_one_letter_code
_entity_poly.pdbx_strand_id
1 'polypeptide(L)'
;MISSAVRGHGGSDKGAALLALFTIPSSAVDVIVVGGGHAGVEAAAAAARAGAATVLVTQRIDTIGEMSCNPSIGGIGKGHLVREVDALDGIMGRAIDQGGIHFRMLNRRKGPAVQGPRAQADRELYRAAVREAILAVPGLRVHEASVEDLIVERLPDGSSRVGGIVTGDGERLLAPRVVLTTGTFLRGVVHVGRTSRPAGRFTRAKNSERSDEIEPPATALATTLHELGLPLGRLKTGTPARLDGATIDYSKLEAQPSEDPAIPFSYMNEGGTVAQAHRLITCHKTYTTAATHDIVRSNRAKLPAYESGGGKGAGPRYCPSLFSKVERFPQRESHIVWLEPEGLSCHTSLVYPNGISSAFELDVQQQIIASIPGLEHTRIVQPAYDVEYDYVDPRCLTHALEVRQCAGLHLAGQIIGTTGYEEAASLGVVAGANAALAALGKPPLLISRDQGYLGVLVDDLVGRGTQEPYRMFTSRAEYRLLLRADNADTRLTELGRQAGLVGDERYEMLRRKVSAIETGLHSLRSFSLPNKEWAERGFAVKPSGEKRSAEEILSVPNAALEAVELAMAEVPHGWKEGQQPGGAPLPALGRESVEISVKYAKYLERQEKEVERISVNGHARIPGDFDYAAIPCLSTEEVEKLTKRQPATLKDAGDIPGITPKALLYVYSTLSKRRRPELGEPSEAELV
;
A
#
# COMPACT_ATOMS: atom_id res chain seq x y z
N MET A 1 50.70 18.20 -57.25
CA MET A 1 51.17 19.28 -56.35
C MET A 1 50.35 19.17 -55.07
N ILE A 2 50.77 18.41 -54.06
CA ILE A 2 51.65 18.77 -52.92
C ILE A 2 51.23 20.04 -52.16
N SER A 3 51.06 19.86 -50.84
CA SER A 3 51.08 20.81 -49.69
C SER A 3 49.74 21.45 -49.29
N SER A 4 49.11 21.03 -48.18
CA SER A 4 49.35 21.37 -46.75
C SER A 4 48.94 22.84 -46.43
N ALA A 5 48.14 23.15 -45.40
CA ALA A 5 48.40 22.82 -43.99
C ALA A 5 47.15 22.77 -43.07
N VAL A 6 47.38 22.06 -41.97
CA VAL A 6 46.55 21.70 -40.82
C VAL A 6 46.45 22.84 -39.79
N ARG A 7 45.23 23.05 -39.24
CA ARG A 7 44.88 23.24 -37.80
C ARG A 7 43.36 22.92 -37.72
N GLY A 8 42.83 21.88 -37.08
CA GLY A 8 43.12 21.30 -35.78
C GLY A 8 42.30 22.03 -34.71
N HIS A 9 41.08 21.56 -34.40
CA HIS A 9 40.42 21.55 -33.07
C HIS A 9 39.18 20.65 -33.12
N GLY A 10 39.13 19.68 -32.21
CA GLY A 10 38.15 18.59 -32.19
C GLY A 10 36.75 19.00 -31.73
N GLY A 11 35.77 18.25 -32.25
CA GLY A 11 34.38 18.23 -31.80
C GLY A 11 33.82 16.86 -32.15
N SER A 12 34.08 15.89 -31.27
CA SER A 12 33.75 14.48 -31.40
C SER A 12 32.27 14.17 -31.10
N ASP A 13 31.74 13.21 -31.85
CA ASP A 13 30.90 12.07 -31.41
C ASP A 13 29.63 12.27 -30.56
N LYS A 14 29.20 13.49 -30.23
CA LYS A 14 27.98 13.67 -29.43
C LYS A 14 26.67 13.52 -30.22
N GLY A 15 26.70 13.66 -31.55
CA GLY A 15 25.51 13.53 -32.40
C GLY A 15 25.13 12.08 -32.72
N ALA A 16 26.12 11.18 -32.81
CA ALA A 16 25.88 9.77 -33.14
C ALA A 16 25.54 8.92 -31.91
N ALA A 17 25.98 9.33 -30.71
CA ALA A 17 25.67 8.63 -29.47
C ALA A 17 24.21 8.81 -28.99
N LEU A 18 23.49 9.84 -29.45
CA LEU A 18 22.08 10.05 -29.09
C LEU A 18 21.10 9.22 -29.95
N LEU A 19 21.50 8.82 -31.16
CA LEU A 19 20.66 8.04 -32.08
C LEU A 19 20.82 6.52 -31.93
N ALA A 20 21.82 6.07 -31.16
CA ALA A 20 22.07 4.66 -30.88
C ALA A 20 21.27 4.09 -29.69
N LEU A 21 20.39 4.88 -29.06
CA LEU A 21 19.57 4.48 -27.90
C LEU A 21 18.18 3.90 -28.25
N PHE A 22 17.82 3.77 -29.53
CA PHE A 22 16.44 3.46 -29.93
C PHE A 22 16.15 2.10 -30.58
N THR A 23 17.14 1.23 -30.77
CA THR A 23 16.90 -0.08 -31.42
C THR A 23 17.46 -1.23 -30.61
N ILE A 24 16.73 -1.66 -29.57
CA ILE A 24 16.70 -3.09 -29.26
C ILE A 24 15.92 -3.74 -30.41
N PRO A 25 16.49 -4.72 -31.14
CA PRO A 25 15.71 -5.50 -32.09
C PRO A 25 14.50 -6.12 -31.37
N SER A 26 13.37 -6.24 -32.06
CA SER A 26 12.12 -6.87 -31.57
C SER A 26 12.30 -8.30 -30.99
N SER A 27 13.52 -8.85 -31.01
CA SER A 27 13.89 -10.20 -30.63
C SER A 27 14.41 -10.37 -29.18
N ALA A 28 14.36 -9.36 -28.30
CA ALA A 28 14.87 -9.49 -26.93
C ALA A 28 14.10 -8.64 -25.89
N VAL A 29 12.78 -8.82 -25.79
CA VAL A 29 11.98 -8.31 -24.66
C VAL A 29 11.49 -9.51 -23.86
N ASP A 30 11.79 -9.52 -22.56
CA ASP A 30 11.40 -10.59 -21.65
C ASP A 30 10.02 -10.31 -21.03
N VAL A 31 9.75 -9.04 -20.68
CA VAL A 31 8.53 -8.63 -19.99
C VAL A 31 7.95 -7.38 -20.64
N ILE A 32 6.66 -7.43 -20.99
CA ILE A 32 5.89 -6.25 -21.38
C ILE A 32 4.92 -5.89 -20.26
N VAL A 33 4.96 -4.65 -19.79
CA VAL A 33 4.01 -4.12 -18.79
C VAL A 33 3.06 -3.15 -19.48
N VAL A 34 1.76 -3.38 -19.35
CA VAL A 34 0.72 -2.57 -19.99
C VAL A 34 0.04 -1.65 -18.97
N GLY A 35 0.22 -0.34 -19.16
CA GLY A 35 -0.38 0.74 -18.38
C GLY A 35 0.63 1.47 -17.48
N GLY A 36 0.77 2.78 -17.64
CA GLY A 36 1.65 3.63 -16.81
C GLY A 36 1.09 4.03 -15.44
N GLY A 37 0.16 3.25 -14.88
CA GLY A 37 -0.43 3.53 -13.56
C GLY A 37 0.48 3.08 -12.40
N HIS A 38 0.01 3.24 -11.16
CA HIS A 38 0.77 2.86 -9.96
C HIS A 38 1.25 1.40 -9.95
N ALA A 39 0.40 0.47 -10.39
CA ALA A 39 0.80 -0.94 -10.53
C ALA A 39 1.84 -1.15 -11.64
N GLY A 40 1.65 -0.52 -12.80
CA GLY A 40 2.53 -0.72 -13.94
C GLY A 40 3.91 -0.08 -13.76
N VAL A 41 3.98 1.08 -13.11
CA VAL A 41 5.25 1.71 -12.72
C VAL A 41 6.08 0.77 -11.86
N GLU A 42 5.49 0.23 -10.79
CA GLU A 42 6.22 -0.68 -9.89
C GLU A 42 6.51 -2.02 -10.54
N ALA A 43 5.61 -2.55 -11.38
CA ALA A 43 5.85 -3.79 -12.11
C ALA A 43 7.01 -3.66 -13.10
N ALA A 44 7.05 -2.56 -13.86
CA ALA A 44 8.12 -2.31 -14.83
C ALA A 44 9.47 -2.09 -14.13
N ALA A 45 9.48 -1.33 -13.04
CA ALA A 45 10.69 -1.11 -12.25
C ALA A 45 11.20 -2.41 -11.59
N ALA A 46 10.30 -3.22 -11.02
CA ALA A 46 10.66 -4.50 -10.42
C ALA A 46 11.21 -5.49 -11.45
N ALA A 47 10.54 -5.61 -12.61
CA ALA A 47 10.98 -6.52 -13.68
C ALA A 47 12.36 -6.15 -14.23
N ALA A 48 12.60 -4.87 -14.52
CA ALA A 48 13.88 -4.39 -15.02
C ALA A 48 15.00 -4.58 -14.00
N ARG A 49 14.76 -4.29 -12.70
CA ARG A 49 15.75 -4.49 -11.64
C ARG A 49 16.11 -5.95 -11.42
N ALA A 50 15.15 -6.87 -11.53
CA ALA A 50 15.39 -8.31 -11.48
C ALA A 50 16.33 -8.81 -12.61
N GLY A 51 16.56 -7.98 -13.63
CA GLY A 51 17.48 -8.22 -14.74
C GLY A 51 16.80 -8.56 -16.07
N ALA A 52 15.46 -8.46 -16.16
CA ALA A 52 14.72 -8.76 -17.38
C ALA A 52 14.65 -7.54 -18.33
N ALA A 53 14.84 -7.77 -19.63
CA ALA A 53 14.64 -6.73 -20.64
C ALA A 53 13.15 -6.35 -20.69
N THR A 54 12.83 -5.14 -20.21
CA THR A 54 11.44 -4.76 -19.92
C THR A 54 10.98 -3.59 -20.78
N VAL A 55 9.74 -3.65 -21.26
CA VAL A 55 9.07 -2.54 -21.95
C VAL A 55 7.80 -2.16 -21.20
N LEU A 56 7.69 -0.90 -20.76
CA LEU A 56 6.47 -0.30 -20.24
C LEU A 56 5.71 0.39 -21.39
N VAL A 57 4.52 -0.10 -21.70
CA VAL A 57 3.64 0.47 -22.71
C VAL A 57 2.54 1.29 -22.02
N THR A 58 2.41 2.56 -22.39
CA THR A 58 1.41 3.47 -21.81
C THR A 58 0.82 4.37 -22.89
N GLN A 59 -0.45 4.75 -22.75
CA GLN A 59 -1.12 5.62 -23.74
C GLN A 59 -0.45 7.00 -23.83
N ARG A 60 0.02 7.54 -22.70
CA ARG A 60 0.71 8.83 -22.60
C ARG A 60 1.79 8.79 -21.53
N ILE A 61 3.02 9.11 -21.90
CA ILE A 61 4.18 9.19 -21.00
C ILE A 61 3.96 10.28 -19.94
N ASP A 62 3.32 11.39 -20.32
CA ASP A 62 3.03 12.50 -19.42
C ASP A 62 2.09 12.15 -18.27
N THR A 63 1.34 11.05 -18.38
CA THR A 63 0.38 10.62 -17.35
C THR A 63 0.89 9.48 -16.47
N ILE A 64 2.15 9.09 -16.63
CA ILE A 64 2.76 8.06 -15.78
C ILE A 64 2.77 8.55 -14.33
N GLY A 65 2.24 7.73 -13.42
CA GLY A 65 2.14 8.08 -12.00
C GLY A 65 1.03 9.09 -11.66
N GLU A 66 0.10 9.37 -12.56
CA GLU A 66 -1.04 10.26 -12.29
C GLU A 66 -1.92 9.73 -11.14
N MET A 67 -2.18 10.58 -10.14
CA MET A 67 -3.14 10.31 -9.09
C MET A 67 -4.53 10.69 -9.58
N SER A 68 -5.46 9.73 -9.71
CA SER A 68 -6.81 10.00 -10.27
C SER A 68 -7.90 10.38 -9.25
N CYS A 69 -7.63 10.23 -7.95
CA CYS A 69 -8.63 10.27 -6.87
C CYS A 69 -8.13 11.14 -5.72
N ASN A 70 -7.73 10.61 -4.56
CA ASN A 70 -7.26 11.42 -3.42
C ASN A 70 -5.82 11.92 -3.65
N PRO A 71 -5.45 13.19 -3.40
CA PRO A 71 -4.04 13.64 -3.48
C PRO A 71 -3.17 13.14 -2.31
N SER A 72 -3.35 11.90 -1.84
CA SER A 72 -2.62 11.37 -0.68
C SER A 72 -2.09 9.97 -0.91
N ILE A 73 -0.94 9.67 -0.31
CA ILE A 73 -0.33 8.34 -0.22
C ILE A 73 -0.29 7.89 1.24
N GLY A 74 -0.65 6.65 1.49
CA GLY A 74 -0.58 6.01 2.80
C GLY A 74 -1.87 6.11 3.62
N GLY A 75 -1.73 6.02 4.94
CA GLY A 75 -2.82 5.88 5.90
C GLY A 75 -2.81 4.51 6.59
N ILE A 76 -3.91 4.18 7.28
CA ILE A 76 -4.01 2.91 8.02
C ILE A 76 -4.02 1.74 7.03
N GLY A 77 -3.10 0.78 7.19
CA GLY A 77 -2.88 -0.33 6.26
C GLY A 77 -2.13 0.09 4.99
N LYS A 78 -2.60 1.14 4.32
CA LYS A 78 -1.97 1.72 3.12
C LYS A 78 -0.52 2.15 3.33
N GLY A 79 -0.24 2.86 4.42
CA GLY A 79 1.12 3.28 4.76
C GLY A 79 2.07 2.11 5.04
N HIS A 80 1.55 0.96 5.47
CA HIS A 80 2.36 -0.26 5.63
C HIS A 80 2.73 -0.82 4.26
N LEU A 81 1.78 -0.88 3.33
CA LEU A 81 2.03 -1.29 1.96
C LEU A 81 3.07 -0.39 1.27
N VAL A 82 3.02 0.93 1.47
CA VAL A 82 4.02 1.86 0.90
C VAL A 82 5.42 1.56 1.45
N ARG A 83 5.55 1.32 2.76
CA ARG A 83 6.82 0.94 3.40
C ARG A 83 7.32 -0.40 2.89
N GLU A 84 6.44 -1.38 2.66
CA GLU A 84 6.79 -2.68 2.11
C GLU A 84 7.20 -2.60 0.63
N VAL A 85 6.53 -1.75 -0.16
CA VAL A 85 6.94 -1.42 -1.53
C VAL A 85 8.33 -0.79 -1.51
N ASP A 86 8.59 0.18 -0.63
CA ASP A 86 9.91 0.79 -0.49
C ASP A 86 10.98 -0.23 -0.04
N ALA A 87 10.67 -1.13 0.89
CA ALA A 87 11.57 -2.20 1.32
C ALA A 87 11.99 -3.14 0.16
N LEU A 88 11.08 -3.37 -0.79
CA LEU A 88 11.35 -4.10 -2.04
C LEU A 88 11.94 -3.22 -3.14
N ASP A 89 12.49 -2.06 -2.77
CA ASP A 89 13.10 -1.06 -3.63
C ASP A 89 12.16 -0.34 -4.60
N GLY A 90 10.85 -0.34 -4.34
CA GLY A 90 9.84 0.34 -5.16
C GLY A 90 9.97 1.87 -5.22
N ILE A 91 9.25 2.50 -6.15
CA ILE A 91 9.35 3.94 -6.44
C ILE A 91 8.46 4.78 -5.51
N MET A 92 7.28 4.28 -5.15
CA MET A 92 6.22 5.03 -4.45
C MET A 92 6.70 5.74 -3.18
N GLY A 93 7.49 5.07 -2.32
CA GLY A 93 8.00 5.64 -1.07
C GLY A 93 8.95 6.82 -1.30
N ARG A 94 9.84 6.72 -2.29
CA ARG A 94 10.74 7.83 -2.67
C ARG A 94 9.99 8.96 -3.35
N ALA A 95 9.03 8.64 -4.21
CA ALA A 95 8.25 9.64 -4.93
C ALA A 95 7.40 10.50 -3.98
N ILE A 96 6.80 9.90 -2.95
CA ILE A 96 6.04 10.68 -1.95
C ILE A 96 6.95 11.52 -1.06
N ASP A 97 8.18 11.11 -0.77
CA ASP A 97 9.12 11.95 -0.02
C ASP A 97 9.60 13.17 -0.81
N GLN A 98 9.61 13.06 -2.15
CA GLN A 98 9.95 14.16 -3.04
C GLN A 98 8.78 15.14 -3.26
N GLY A 99 7.58 14.60 -3.51
CA GLY A 99 6.38 15.37 -3.82
C GLY A 99 5.43 15.62 -2.63
N GLY A 100 5.74 15.11 -1.45
CA GLY A 100 4.88 15.22 -0.28
C GLY A 100 4.90 16.61 0.33
N ILE A 101 3.72 17.14 0.65
CA ILE A 101 3.53 18.52 1.15
C ILE A 101 2.81 18.59 2.50
N HIS A 102 2.40 17.46 3.06
CA HIS A 102 1.86 17.36 4.43
C HIS A 102 2.06 15.93 4.89
N PHE A 103 2.65 15.72 6.07
CA PHE A 103 2.95 14.41 6.62
C PHE A 103 2.30 14.25 7.98
N ARG A 104 1.74 13.07 8.24
CA ARG A 104 1.13 12.76 9.53
C ARG A 104 1.18 11.27 9.83
N MET A 105 1.62 10.92 11.03
CA MET A 105 1.45 9.58 11.56
C MET A 105 0.02 9.39 12.12
N LEU A 106 -0.79 8.57 11.46
CA LEU A 106 -2.12 8.22 11.97
C LEU A 106 -2.00 7.25 13.15
N ASN A 107 -2.95 7.32 14.09
CA ASN A 107 -2.98 6.47 15.30
C ASN A 107 -1.73 6.54 16.20
N ARG A 108 -1.00 7.66 16.20
CA ARG A 108 0.24 7.84 16.99
C ARG A 108 0.14 7.36 18.44
N ARG A 109 -0.99 7.60 19.11
CA ARG A 109 -1.23 7.21 20.53
C ARG A 109 -1.72 5.78 20.76
N LYS A 110 -1.97 4.98 19.71
CA LYS A 110 -2.57 3.63 19.82
C LYS A 110 -1.54 2.49 19.72
N GLY A 111 -0.25 2.83 19.75
CA GLY A 111 0.87 1.89 19.63
C GLY A 111 1.31 1.63 18.18
N PRO A 112 2.55 1.13 17.99
CA PRO A 112 3.22 1.07 16.70
C PRO A 112 2.57 0.07 15.73
N ALA A 113 1.93 -0.99 16.23
CA ALA A 113 1.24 -2.00 15.42
C ALA A 113 0.07 -1.46 14.58
N VAL A 114 -0.45 -0.27 14.90
CA VAL A 114 -1.61 0.33 14.21
C VAL A 114 -1.33 1.73 13.69
N GLN A 115 -0.09 2.19 13.81
CA GLN A 115 0.37 3.46 13.28
C GLN A 115 0.50 3.39 11.75
N GLY A 116 -0.08 4.36 11.06
CA GLY A 116 -0.11 4.37 9.60
C GLY A 116 0.46 5.69 9.07
N PRO A 117 1.65 5.71 8.45
CA PRO A 117 2.18 6.93 7.86
C PRO A 117 1.27 7.37 6.72
N ARG A 118 0.95 8.66 6.66
CA ARG A 118 0.16 9.28 5.60
C ARG A 118 0.82 10.59 5.16
N ALA A 119 0.86 10.83 3.85
CA ALA A 119 1.23 12.12 3.30
C ALA A 119 0.23 12.60 2.25
N GLN A 120 0.03 13.92 2.19
CA GLN A 120 -0.52 14.58 1.01
C GLN A 120 0.60 14.81 0.01
N ALA A 121 0.30 14.57 -1.26
CA ALA A 121 1.18 14.83 -2.37
C ALA A 121 0.75 16.10 -3.10
N ASP A 122 1.73 16.91 -3.47
CA ASP A 122 1.56 17.73 -4.66
C ASP A 122 1.55 16.81 -5.87
N ARG A 123 0.42 16.76 -6.58
CA ARG A 123 0.26 15.82 -7.68
C ARG A 123 1.24 16.05 -8.83
N GLU A 124 1.63 17.30 -9.08
CA GLU A 124 2.59 17.59 -10.14
C GLU A 124 3.99 17.15 -9.76
N LEU A 125 4.42 17.45 -8.53
CA LEU A 125 5.71 17.01 -8.02
C LEU A 125 5.79 15.48 -7.90
N TYR A 126 4.74 14.84 -7.39
CA TYR A 126 4.69 13.37 -7.29
C TYR A 126 4.75 12.71 -8.66
N ARG A 127 3.96 13.19 -9.62
CA ARG A 127 3.98 12.69 -11.00
C ARG A 127 5.35 12.89 -11.65
N ALA A 128 5.96 14.06 -11.47
CA ALA A 128 7.30 14.34 -11.97
C ALA A 128 8.34 13.39 -11.37
N ALA A 129 8.31 13.18 -10.04
CA ALA A 129 9.22 12.29 -9.33
C ALA A 129 9.06 10.83 -9.78
N VAL A 130 7.83 10.35 -9.97
CA VAL A 130 7.57 9.01 -10.51
C VAL A 130 8.11 8.87 -11.94
N ARG A 131 7.87 9.88 -12.79
CA ARG A 131 8.30 9.87 -14.18
C ARG A 131 9.83 9.92 -14.32
N GLU A 132 10.51 10.77 -13.56
CA GLU A 132 11.97 10.77 -13.53
C GLU A 132 12.53 9.43 -13.03
N ALA A 133 11.96 8.90 -11.96
CA ALA A 133 12.42 7.63 -11.40
C ALA A 133 12.26 6.46 -12.39
N ILE A 134 11.13 6.35 -13.09
CA ILE A 134 10.88 5.24 -14.02
C ILE A 134 11.74 5.35 -15.28
N LEU A 135 11.94 6.57 -15.81
CA LEU A 135 12.77 6.80 -16.99
C LEU A 135 14.26 6.56 -16.70
N ALA A 136 14.67 6.65 -15.43
CA ALA A 136 16.03 6.39 -15.01
C ALA A 136 16.33 4.91 -14.72
N VAL A 137 15.33 4.01 -14.77
CA VAL A 137 15.55 2.58 -14.48
C VAL A 137 16.38 1.93 -15.59
N PRO A 138 17.57 1.38 -15.29
CA PRO A 138 18.38 0.68 -16.28
C PRO A 138 17.65 -0.56 -16.83
N GLY A 139 17.75 -0.80 -18.14
CA GLY A 139 17.13 -1.97 -18.78
C GLY A 139 15.61 -1.85 -19.01
N LEU A 140 15.00 -0.72 -18.67
CA LEU A 140 13.60 -0.41 -18.95
C LEU A 140 13.48 0.53 -20.15
N ARG A 141 12.58 0.20 -21.08
CA ARG A 141 12.14 1.13 -22.14
C ARG A 141 10.69 1.53 -21.90
N VAL A 142 10.37 2.80 -22.14
CA VAL A 142 9.00 3.28 -22.15
C VAL A 142 8.56 3.48 -23.60
N HIS A 143 7.39 2.97 -23.95
CA HIS A 143 6.81 3.06 -25.28
C HIS A 143 5.41 3.66 -25.18
N GLU A 144 5.18 4.76 -25.89
CA GLU A 144 3.90 5.45 -25.90
C GLU A 144 2.98 4.83 -26.96
N ALA A 145 2.01 4.02 -26.53
CA ALA A 145 1.01 3.39 -27.39
C ALA A 145 -0.23 2.95 -26.61
N SER A 146 -1.38 2.88 -27.30
CA SER A 146 -2.56 2.16 -26.79
C SER A 146 -2.41 0.67 -27.07
N VAL A 147 -2.80 -0.19 -26.13
CA VAL A 147 -2.79 -1.65 -26.30
C VAL A 147 -4.21 -2.11 -26.53
N GLU A 148 -4.46 -2.73 -27.69
CA GLU A 148 -5.79 -3.16 -28.10
C GLU A 148 -5.99 -4.68 -27.93
N ASP A 149 -4.94 -5.49 -28.05
CA ASP A 149 -5.07 -6.95 -27.99
C ASP A 149 -3.84 -7.66 -27.37
N LEU A 150 -4.03 -8.92 -26.97
CA LEU A 150 -2.98 -9.85 -26.56
C LEU A 150 -2.72 -10.86 -27.66
N ILE A 151 -1.45 -11.15 -27.91
CA ILE A 151 -1.07 -12.28 -28.76
C ILE A 151 -1.13 -13.53 -27.87
N VAL A 152 -2.13 -14.38 -28.10
CA VAL A 152 -2.33 -15.63 -27.34
C VAL A 152 -2.13 -16.84 -28.25
N GLU A 153 -1.27 -17.75 -27.83
CA GLU A 153 -1.09 -19.06 -28.46
C GLU A 153 -1.84 -20.13 -27.66
N ARG A 154 -2.65 -20.95 -28.33
CA ARG A 154 -3.27 -22.12 -27.73
C ARG A 154 -2.32 -23.31 -27.85
N LEU A 155 -2.00 -23.91 -26.71
CA LEU A 155 -1.12 -25.07 -26.63
C LEU A 155 -1.90 -26.37 -26.91
N PRO A 156 -1.23 -27.45 -27.35
CA PRO A 156 -1.88 -28.72 -27.71
C PRO A 156 -2.63 -29.40 -26.54
N ASP A 157 -2.27 -29.07 -25.30
CA ASP A 157 -2.93 -29.56 -24.08
C ASP A 157 -4.21 -28.77 -23.72
N GLY A 158 -4.59 -27.78 -24.54
CA GLY A 158 -5.75 -26.93 -24.33
C GLY A 158 -5.48 -25.71 -23.44
N SER A 159 -4.28 -25.56 -22.89
CA SER A 159 -3.88 -24.36 -22.14
C SER A 159 -3.53 -23.20 -23.09
N SER A 160 -3.56 -21.97 -22.60
CA SER A 160 -3.16 -20.79 -23.37
C SER A 160 -1.82 -20.26 -22.88
N ARG A 161 -1.07 -19.60 -23.76
CA ARG A 161 0.18 -18.91 -23.43
C ARG A 161 0.19 -17.53 -24.08
N VAL A 162 0.64 -16.52 -23.35
CA VAL A 162 0.84 -15.18 -23.94
C VAL A 162 2.14 -15.14 -24.73
N GLY A 163 2.11 -14.47 -25.88
CA GLY A 163 3.27 -14.26 -26.76
C GLY A 163 3.58 -12.79 -27.03
N GLY A 164 2.81 -11.85 -26.47
CA GLY A 164 3.02 -10.42 -26.66
C GLY A 164 1.72 -9.62 -26.67
N ILE A 165 1.79 -8.41 -27.23
CA ILE A 165 0.67 -7.47 -27.36
C ILE A 165 0.54 -6.95 -28.79
N VAL A 166 -0.64 -6.40 -29.09
CA VAL A 166 -0.90 -5.63 -30.31
C VAL A 166 -1.32 -4.21 -29.92
N THR A 167 -0.65 -3.21 -30.49
CA THR A 167 -0.94 -1.80 -30.25
C THR A 167 -2.06 -1.29 -31.17
N GLY A 168 -2.59 -0.10 -30.88
CA GLY A 168 -3.69 0.51 -31.65
C GLY A 168 -3.35 0.86 -33.10
N ASP A 169 -2.07 1.02 -33.42
CA ASP A 169 -1.53 1.19 -34.78
C ASP A 169 -1.20 -0.14 -35.47
N GLY A 170 -1.43 -1.28 -34.79
CA GLY A 170 -1.23 -2.63 -35.34
C GLY A 170 0.19 -3.17 -35.19
N GLU A 171 1.08 -2.47 -34.49
CA GLU A 171 2.41 -2.97 -34.16
C GLU A 171 2.29 -4.18 -33.21
N ARG A 172 3.13 -5.20 -33.46
CA ARG A 172 3.17 -6.42 -32.65
C ARG A 172 4.45 -6.45 -31.84
N LEU A 173 4.33 -6.33 -30.52
CA LEU A 173 5.45 -6.44 -29.60
C LEU A 173 5.43 -7.80 -28.92
N LEU A 174 6.45 -8.61 -29.18
CA LEU A 174 6.55 -9.98 -28.67
C LEU A 174 7.29 -10.02 -27.34
N ALA A 175 6.76 -10.79 -26.39
CA ALA A 175 7.43 -11.11 -25.14
C ALA A 175 6.83 -12.40 -24.54
N PRO A 176 7.64 -13.22 -23.84
CA PRO A 176 7.15 -14.43 -23.20
C PRO A 176 6.26 -14.15 -21.98
N ARG A 177 6.31 -12.93 -21.42
CA ARG A 177 5.53 -12.54 -20.24
C ARG A 177 4.91 -11.16 -20.42
N VAL A 178 3.65 -11.00 -19.99
CA VAL A 178 2.89 -9.74 -20.06
C VAL A 178 2.24 -9.46 -18.71
N VAL A 179 2.39 -8.23 -18.19
CA VAL A 179 1.72 -7.75 -16.97
C VAL A 179 0.67 -6.71 -17.34
N LEU A 180 -0.61 -7.01 -17.10
CA LEU A 180 -1.70 -6.07 -17.34
C LEU A 180 -2.03 -5.24 -16.11
N THR A 181 -2.02 -3.91 -16.28
CA THR A 181 -2.31 -2.93 -15.21
C THR A 181 -3.26 -1.83 -15.70
N THR A 182 -4.33 -2.23 -16.38
CA THR A 182 -5.27 -1.35 -17.11
C THR A 182 -6.07 -0.37 -16.24
N GLY A 183 -5.94 -0.40 -14.91
CA GLY A 183 -6.62 0.55 -14.03
C GLY A 183 -8.15 0.50 -14.16
N THR A 184 -8.77 1.66 -14.34
CA THR A 184 -10.22 1.82 -14.54
C THR A 184 -10.64 1.86 -16.02
N PHE A 185 -9.73 1.53 -16.95
CA PHE A 185 -9.96 1.76 -18.38
C PHE A 185 -10.73 0.62 -19.06
N LEU A 186 -10.67 -0.61 -18.52
CA LEU A 186 -11.29 -1.78 -19.13
C LEU A 186 -12.83 -1.65 -19.16
N ARG A 187 -13.40 -1.46 -20.35
CA ARG A 187 -14.82 -1.09 -20.59
C ARG A 187 -15.34 -0.03 -19.59
N GLY A 188 -14.52 0.97 -19.31
CA GLY A 188 -14.81 2.04 -18.35
C GLY A 188 -16.01 2.90 -18.77
N VAL A 189 -16.89 3.20 -17.83
CA VAL A 189 -18.04 4.10 -17.99
C VAL A 189 -18.07 5.09 -16.83
N VAL A 190 -18.06 6.37 -17.16
CA VAL A 190 -18.20 7.47 -16.21
C VAL A 190 -19.66 7.84 -16.06
N HIS A 191 -20.10 8.09 -14.84
CA HIS A 191 -21.47 8.46 -14.49
C HIS A 191 -21.51 9.78 -13.72
N VAL A 192 -22.36 10.70 -14.20
CA VAL A 192 -22.71 11.96 -13.53
C VAL A 192 -24.23 12.11 -13.59
N GLY A 193 -24.89 11.96 -12.46
CA GLY A 193 -26.34 11.84 -12.37
C GLY A 193 -26.85 10.71 -13.25
N ARG A 194 -27.85 11.00 -14.09
CA ARG A 194 -28.40 10.03 -15.06
C ARG A 194 -27.60 9.94 -16.36
N THR A 195 -26.59 10.78 -16.55
CA THR A 195 -25.76 10.77 -17.75
C THR A 195 -24.58 9.82 -17.58
N SER A 196 -24.30 9.03 -18.62
CA SER A 196 -23.17 8.11 -18.66
C SER A 196 -22.39 8.28 -19.96
N ARG A 197 -21.06 8.19 -19.89
CA ARG A 197 -20.16 8.30 -21.06
C ARG A 197 -19.08 7.22 -20.99
N PRO A 198 -18.75 6.53 -22.10
CA PRO A 198 -17.61 5.61 -22.14
C PRO A 198 -16.31 6.37 -21.90
N ALA A 199 -15.62 6.07 -20.80
CA ALA A 199 -14.38 6.74 -20.39
C ALA A 199 -13.70 5.95 -19.26
N GLY A 200 -12.37 5.88 -19.28
CA GLY A 200 -11.60 5.34 -18.15
C GLY A 200 -11.45 6.35 -17.00
N ARG A 201 -11.25 7.64 -17.35
CA ARG A 201 -11.17 8.78 -16.42
C ARG A 201 -11.46 10.10 -17.14
N PHE A 202 -11.80 11.14 -16.38
CA PHE A 202 -11.75 12.52 -16.89
C PHE A 202 -10.30 13.00 -17.00
N THR A 203 -10.00 13.73 -18.07
CA THR A 203 -8.74 14.46 -18.20
C THR A 203 -8.74 15.61 -17.20
N ARG A 204 -7.61 15.83 -16.52
CA ARG A 204 -7.53 16.80 -15.43
C ARG A 204 -7.35 18.23 -15.94
N ALA A 205 -8.08 19.15 -15.34
CA ALA A 205 -7.88 20.59 -15.48
C ALA A 205 -6.58 21.01 -14.79
N LYS A 206 -5.72 21.76 -15.47
CA LYS A 206 -4.48 22.30 -14.88
C LYS A 206 -4.73 23.53 -13.98
N ASN A 207 -5.86 24.22 -14.14
CA ASN A 207 -6.22 25.47 -13.45
C ASN A 207 -7.67 25.45 -12.95
N SER A 208 -8.20 26.60 -12.50
CA SER A 208 -9.64 26.82 -12.22
C SER A 208 -10.53 26.76 -13.48
N GLU A 209 -9.96 26.40 -14.63
CA GLU A 209 -10.66 26.19 -15.89
C GLU A 209 -11.18 24.76 -15.96
N ARG A 210 -12.45 24.61 -16.35
CA ARG A 210 -13.10 23.29 -16.43
C ARG A 210 -12.58 22.50 -17.64
N SER A 211 -12.11 21.28 -17.42
CA SER A 211 -11.83 20.31 -18.50
C SER A 211 -13.00 19.33 -18.63
N ASP A 212 -13.63 19.29 -19.81
CA ASP A 212 -14.65 18.28 -20.15
C ASP A 212 -14.06 17.11 -20.98
N GLU A 213 -12.75 17.10 -21.20
CA GLU A 213 -12.04 16.03 -21.90
C GLU A 213 -12.01 14.73 -21.09
N ILE A 214 -12.06 13.60 -21.78
CA ILE A 214 -12.08 12.24 -21.21
C ILE A 214 -11.02 11.37 -21.87
N GLU A 215 -10.48 10.42 -21.12
CA GLU A 215 -9.61 9.39 -21.68
C GLU A 215 -10.43 8.16 -22.09
N PRO A 216 -10.20 7.63 -23.31
CA PRO A 216 -11.02 6.57 -23.88
C PRO A 216 -10.87 5.24 -23.11
N PRO A 217 -11.92 4.42 -23.05
CA PRO A 217 -11.86 3.09 -22.44
C PRO A 217 -11.16 2.07 -23.36
N ALA A 218 -10.58 1.03 -22.77
CA ALA A 218 -10.04 -0.12 -23.49
C ALA A 218 -11.13 -1.18 -23.69
N THR A 219 -11.67 -1.29 -24.91
CA THR A 219 -12.77 -2.22 -25.24
C THR A 219 -12.29 -3.50 -25.92
N ALA A 220 -11.32 -3.42 -26.82
CA ALA A 220 -10.81 -4.57 -27.57
C ALA A 220 -10.19 -5.60 -26.62
N LEU A 221 -9.28 -5.15 -25.73
CA LEU A 221 -8.62 -5.99 -24.73
C LEU A 221 -9.60 -6.74 -23.81
N ALA A 222 -10.75 -6.13 -23.49
CA ALA A 222 -11.78 -6.78 -22.67
C ALA A 222 -12.43 -7.98 -23.36
N THR A 223 -12.52 -7.94 -24.69
CA THR A 223 -13.01 -9.04 -25.52
C THR A 223 -12.04 -10.21 -25.46
N THR A 224 -10.74 -9.95 -25.59
CA THR A 224 -9.69 -10.96 -25.49
C THR A 224 -9.68 -11.66 -24.13
N LEU A 225 -9.83 -10.90 -23.03
CA LEU A 225 -9.92 -11.47 -21.68
C LEU A 225 -11.17 -12.35 -21.50
N HIS A 226 -12.27 -11.98 -22.15
CA HIS A 226 -13.49 -12.79 -22.15
C HIS A 226 -13.31 -14.08 -22.97
N GLU A 227 -12.66 -14.01 -24.13
CA GLU A 227 -12.36 -15.17 -24.98
C GLU A 227 -11.36 -16.15 -24.34
N LEU A 228 -10.47 -15.66 -23.48
CA LEU A 228 -9.62 -16.47 -22.61
C LEU A 228 -10.40 -17.21 -21.50
N GLY A 229 -11.71 -16.95 -21.36
CA GLY A 229 -12.55 -17.57 -20.34
C GLY A 229 -12.30 -17.06 -18.93
N LEU A 230 -11.76 -15.84 -18.79
CA LEU A 230 -11.50 -15.26 -17.47
C LEU A 230 -12.81 -14.80 -16.80
N PRO A 231 -12.95 -14.98 -15.47
CA PRO A 231 -14.14 -14.60 -14.73
C PRO A 231 -14.23 -13.07 -14.59
N LEU A 232 -14.89 -12.42 -15.55
CA LEU A 232 -15.08 -10.98 -15.55
C LEU A 232 -16.30 -10.56 -14.70
N GLY A 233 -16.11 -9.53 -13.88
CA GLY A 233 -17.18 -8.83 -13.15
C GLY A 233 -17.06 -7.32 -13.35
N ARG A 234 -17.96 -6.54 -12.71
CA ARG A 234 -17.90 -5.07 -12.72
C ARG A 234 -17.85 -4.49 -11.31
N LEU A 235 -17.01 -3.50 -11.13
CA LEU A 235 -16.87 -2.73 -9.89
C LEU A 235 -17.12 -1.26 -10.14
N LYS A 236 -17.44 -0.54 -9.06
CA LYS A 236 -17.60 0.91 -9.09
C LYS A 236 -16.74 1.63 -8.06
N THR A 237 -16.26 2.81 -8.43
CA THR A 237 -15.54 3.72 -7.55
C THR A 237 -15.91 5.17 -7.84
N GLY A 238 -16.17 5.95 -6.78
CA GLY A 238 -16.52 7.36 -6.88
C GLY A 238 -15.43 8.31 -6.42
N THR A 239 -15.38 9.49 -7.03
CA THR A 239 -14.51 10.60 -6.63
C THR A 239 -15.37 11.84 -6.31
N PRO A 240 -15.00 12.66 -5.31
CA PRO A 240 -15.71 13.90 -5.03
C PRO A 240 -15.44 14.95 -6.11
N ALA A 241 -16.16 16.07 -6.03
CA ALA A 241 -15.91 17.24 -6.85
C ALA A 241 -14.53 17.85 -6.54
N ARG A 242 -14.00 18.67 -7.46
CA ARG A 242 -12.85 19.54 -7.18
C ARG A 242 -13.34 20.96 -6.94
N LEU A 243 -12.90 21.53 -5.83
CA LEU A 243 -13.32 22.85 -5.37
C LEU A 243 -12.24 23.88 -5.66
N ASP A 244 -12.65 25.12 -5.95
CA ASP A 244 -11.72 26.24 -6.05
C ASP A 244 -11.36 26.75 -4.66
N GLY A 245 -10.12 26.52 -4.23
CA GLY A 245 -9.61 26.90 -2.92
C GLY A 245 -9.67 28.41 -2.66
N ALA A 246 -9.62 29.25 -3.69
CA ALA A 246 -9.76 30.71 -3.52
C ALA A 246 -11.16 31.14 -3.05
N THR A 247 -12.16 30.28 -3.22
CA THR A 247 -13.57 30.56 -2.86
C THR A 247 -13.99 29.96 -1.51
N ILE A 248 -13.07 29.29 -0.80
CA ILE A 248 -13.33 28.64 0.49
C ILE A 248 -13.10 29.64 1.63
N ASP A 249 -14.04 29.71 2.58
CA ASP A 249 -13.88 30.49 3.81
C ASP A 249 -13.18 29.65 4.88
N TYR A 250 -11.85 29.76 4.91
CA TYR A 250 -10.99 29.02 5.85
C TYR A 250 -11.15 29.46 7.31
N SER A 251 -11.72 30.64 7.59
CA SER A 251 -11.88 31.16 8.96
C SER A 251 -12.82 30.32 9.82
N LYS A 252 -13.74 29.60 9.17
CA LYS A 252 -14.74 28.73 9.80
C LYS A 252 -14.27 27.28 9.97
N LEU A 253 -13.04 26.96 9.57
CA LEU A 253 -12.55 25.58 9.45
C LEU A 253 -11.55 25.22 10.55
N GLU A 254 -11.51 23.93 10.92
CA GLU A 254 -10.51 23.41 11.85
C GLU A 254 -9.21 23.13 11.08
N ALA A 255 -8.17 23.93 11.34
CA ALA A 255 -6.86 23.76 10.73
C ALA A 255 -6.12 22.53 11.28
N GLN A 256 -5.50 21.76 10.39
CA GLN A 256 -4.67 20.61 10.70
C GLN A 256 -3.28 20.76 10.05
N PRO A 257 -2.29 21.28 10.79
CA PRO A 257 -0.92 21.40 10.27
C PRO A 257 -0.28 20.02 10.06
N SER A 258 0.79 20.01 9.26
CA SER A 258 1.69 18.86 9.12
C SER A 258 2.41 18.57 10.43
N GLU A 259 2.90 17.34 10.62
CA GLU A 259 3.88 17.06 11.66
C GLU A 259 5.22 17.73 11.33
N ASP A 260 5.91 18.19 12.38
CA ASP A 260 7.24 18.80 12.34
C ASP A 260 8.11 18.18 13.45
N PRO A 261 9.19 17.44 13.12
CA PRO A 261 9.65 17.15 11.77
C PRO A 261 8.72 16.17 11.02
N ALA A 262 8.64 16.32 9.70
CA ALA A 262 7.93 15.38 8.83
C ALA A 262 8.69 14.04 8.76
N ILE A 263 7.96 12.93 8.94
CA ILE A 263 8.54 11.58 8.89
C ILE A 263 8.51 11.06 7.44
N PRO A 264 9.67 10.76 6.84
CA PRO A 264 9.74 10.25 5.46
C PRO A 264 9.20 8.83 5.35
N PHE A 265 8.63 8.47 4.20
CA PHE A 265 8.17 7.12 3.84
C PHE A 265 9.29 6.20 3.33
N SER A 266 10.31 6.73 2.65
CA SER A 266 11.42 5.89 2.20
C SER A 266 12.41 5.66 3.32
N TYR A 267 12.85 4.41 3.49
CA TYR A 267 13.93 4.07 4.41
C TYR A 267 15.27 4.69 4.01
N MET A 268 15.42 5.08 2.73
CA MET A 268 16.61 5.80 2.26
C MET A 268 16.75 7.20 2.88
N ASN A 269 15.64 7.78 3.35
CA ASN A 269 15.60 9.09 3.98
C ASN A 269 15.46 8.99 5.51
N GLU A 270 15.53 7.78 6.09
CA GLU A 270 15.34 7.58 7.53
C GLU A 270 16.37 8.36 8.35
N GLY A 271 15.91 9.10 9.36
CA GLY A 271 16.73 10.01 10.15
C GLY A 271 17.07 11.34 9.47
N GLY A 272 16.60 11.56 8.23
CA GLY A 272 16.73 12.80 7.47
C GLY A 272 15.43 13.63 7.46
N THR A 273 15.23 14.36 6.36
CA THR A 273 14.03 15.18 6.12
C THR A 273 13.45 14.89 4.74
N VAL A 274 12.24 15.41 4.48
CA VAL A 274 11.54 15.30 3.19
C VAL A 274 11.85 16.51 2.32
N ALA A 275 11.75 16.37 0.99
CA ALA A 275 12.20 17.41 0.06
C ALA A 275 11.47 18.75 0.25
N GLN A 276 10.16 18.69 0.56
CA GLN A 276 9.33 19.89 0.75
C GLN A 276 9.16 20.30 2.23
N ALA A 277 10.06 19.91 3.13
CA ALA A 277 9.94 20.21 4.56
C ALA A 277 9.73 21.71 4.87
N HIS A 278 10.29 22.60 4.04
CA HIS A 278 10.17 24.06 4.16
C HIS A 278 8.86 24.63 3.58
N ARG A 279 8.02 23.81 2.93
CA ARG A 279 6.79 24.23 2.23
C ARG A 279 5.58 23.37 2.63
N LEU A 280 5.62 22.78 3.82
CA LEU A 280 4.53 21.95 4.32
C LEU A 280 3.25 22.80 4.48
N ILE A 281 2.14 22.30 3.93
CA ILE A 281 0.85 22.97 3.93
C ILE A 281 0.00 22.54 5.12
N THR A 282 -1.17 23.17 5.28
CA THR A 282 -2.16 22.84 6.30
C THR A 282 -3.43 22.30 5.62
N CYS A 283 -3.88 21.12 6.04
CA CYS A 283 -5.19 20.60 5.65
C CYS A 283 -6.27 21.19 6.55
N HIS A 284 -7.52 21.21 6.10
CA HIS A 284 -8.63 21.73 6.91
C HIS A 284 -9.72 20.70 7.07
N LYS A 285 -10.51 20.85 8.14
CA LYS A 285 -11.59 19.93 8.49
C LYS A 285 -12.89 20.70 8.69
N THR A 286 -13.96 20.14 8.16
CA THR A 286 -15.34 20.59 8.33
C THR A 286 -16.27 19.38 8.43
N TYR A 287 -17.58 19.61 8.50
CA TYR A 287 -18.59 18.58 8.70
C TYR A 287 -19.81 18.83 7.82
N THR A 288 -20.41 17.75 7.35
CA THR A 288 -21.77 17.82 6.78
C THR A 288 -22.79 18.14 7.88
N THR A 289 -23.91 18.74 7.50
CA THR A 289 -24.99 19.15 8.41
C THR A 289 -26.26 18.32 8.16
N ALA A 290 -27.25 18.47 9.04
CA ALA A 290 -28.58 17.88 8.81
C ALA A 290 -29.18 18.37 7.48
N ALA A 291 -29.01 19.65 7.14
CA ALA A 291 -29.44 20.21 5.85
C ALA A 291 -28.76 19.50 4.67
N THR A 292 -27.45 19.21 4.76
CA THR A 292 -26.75 18.40 3.75
C THR A 292 -27.41 17.04 3.56
N HIS A 293 -27.78 16.36 4.66
CA HIS A 293 -28.38 15.03 4.60
C HIS A 293 -29.78 15.08 4.00
N ASP A 294 -30.56 16.12 4.29
CA ASP A 294 -31.90 16.31 3.73
C ASP A 294 -31.86 16.57 2.22
N ILE A 295 -30.89 17.36 1.74
CA ILE A 295 -30.64 17.55 0.30
C ILE A 295 -30.32 16.20 -0.37
N VAL A 296 -29.43 15.41 0.24
CA VAL A 296 -29.03 14.08 -0.27
C VAL A 296 -30.22 13.12 -0.33
N ARG A 297 -31.07 13.09 0.71
CA ARG A 297 -32.27 12.24 0.76
C ARG A 297 -33.32 12.65 -0.27
N SER A 298 -33.59 13.96 -0.37
CA SER A 298 -34.62 14.50 -1.25
C SER A 298 -34.28 14.32 -2.74
N ASN A 299 -32.99 14.30 -3.08
CA ASN A 299 -32.53 14.18 -4.46
C ASN A 299 -32.15 12.75 -4.89
N ARG A 300 -32.55 11.71 -4.13
CA ARG A 300 -32.25 10.29 -4.45
C ARG A 300 -32.57 9.90 -5.90
N ALA A 301 -33.65 10.43 -6.47
CA ALA A 301 -34.08 10.09 -7.84
C ALA A 301 -33.15 10.63 -8.95
N LYS A 302 -32.28 11.58 -8.62
CA LYS A 302 -31.29 12.18 -9.54
C LYS A 302 -29.94 11.45 -9.55
N LEU A 303 -29.77 10.43 -8.71
CA LEU A 303 -28.61 9.57 -8.77
C LEU A 303 -28.63 8.69 -10.03
N PRO A 304 -27.47 8.15 -10.43
CA PRO A 304 -27.42 7.13 -11.46
C PRO A 304 -28.39 5.98 -11.15
N ALA A 305 -29.03 5.43 -12.19
CA ALA A 305 -30.07 4.39 -12.04
C ALA A 305 -29.65 3.18 -11.19
N TYR A 306 -28.34 2.93 -11.10
CA TYR A 306 -27.78 1.86 -10.28
C TYR A 306 -27.73 2.16 -8.78
N GLU A 307 -27.51 3.41 -8.35
CA GLU A 307 -27.57 3.77 -6.91
C GLU A 307 -29.02 3.86 -6.43
N SER A 308 -29.98 4.06 -7.33
CA SER A 308 -31.41 3.97 -7.06
C SER A 308 -31.98 2.54 -7.08
N GLY A 309 -31.14 1.49 -7.21
CA GLY A 309 -31.53 0.08 -7.09
C GLY A 309 -31.53 -0.76 -8.37
N GLY A 310 -31.00 -0.26 -9.50
CA GLY A 310 -31.09 -0.92 -10.81
C GLY A 310 -29.79 -1.44 -11.45
N GLY A 311 -28.63 -1.44 -10.78
CA GLY A 311 -27.34 -1.75 -11.41
C GLY A 311 -26.62 -2.99 -10.90
N LYS A 312 -25.70 -3.50 -11.72
CA LYS A 312 -24.96 -4.74 -11.48
C LYS A 312 -23.64 -4.55 -10.69
N GLY A 313 -23.07 -3.34 -10.67
CA GLY A 313 -21.76 -3.08 -10.04
C GLY A 313 -21.82 -2.88 -8.52
N ALA A 314 -21.08 -3.69 -7.76
CA ALA A 314 -20.95 -3.55 -6.32
C ALA A 314 -20.00 -2.40 -5.94
N GLY A 315 -20.46 -1.51 -5.06
CA GLY A 315 -19.65 -0.41 -4.52
C GLY A 315 -18.92 -0.77 -3.24
N PRO A 316 -17.92 0.02 -2.83
CA PRO A 316 -17.16 -0.22 -1.61
C PRO A 316 -18.02 -0.04 -0.34
N ARG A 317 -17.98 -1.01 0.57
CA ARG A 317 -18.60 -0.92 1.91
C ARG A 317 -17.90 0.10 2.81
N TYR A 318 -16.58 0.15 2.74
CA TYR A 318 -15.73 0.88 3.69
C TYR A 318 -15.32 2.30 3.25
N CYS A 319 -15.65 2.70 2.02
CA CYS A 319 -15.62 4.11 1.59
C CYS A 319 -16.82 4.39 0.68
N PRO A 320 -18.05 4.36 1.24
CA PRO A 320 -19.25 4.54 0.44
C PRO A 320 -19.37 5.98 -0.08
N SER A 321 -20.18 6.18 -1.13
CA SER A 321 -20.65 7.50 -1.53
C SER A 321 -21.37 8.20 -0.38
N LEU A 322 -21.44 9.54 -0.43
CA LEU A 322 -22.13 10.33 0.60
C LEU A 322 -23.57 9.84 0.81
N PHE A 323 -24.27 9.52 -0.29
CA PHE A 323 -25.61 8.93 -0.24
C PHE A 323 -25.63 7.62 0.57
N SER A 324 -24.75 6.68 0.24
CA SER A 324 -24.65 5.40 0.94
C SER A 324 -24.28 5.56 2.43
N LYS A 325 -23.51 6.60 2.80
CA LYS A 325 -23.21 6.91 4.21
C LYS A 325 -24.46 7.38 4.97
N VAL A 326 -25.21 8.30 4.38
CA VAL A 326 -26.44 8.86 4.97
C VAL A 326 -27.53 7.79 5.10
N GLU A 327 -27.65 6.89 4.13
CA GLU A 327 -28.64 5.79 4.15
C GLU A 327 -28.29 4.71 5.17
N ARG A 328 -27.01 4.32 5.29
CA ARG A 328 -26.57 3.26 6.22
C ARG A 328 -26.46 3.71 7.66
N PHE A 329 -26.19 4.99 7.89
CA PHE A 329 -26.01 5.57 9.22
C PHE A 329 -26.96 6.75 9.46
N PRO A 330 -28.30 6.53 9.39
CA PRO A 330 -29.29 7.60 9.52
C PRO A 330 -29.24 8.31 10.89
N GLN A 331 -28.74 7.64 11.92
CA GLN A 331 -28.56 8.15 13.27
C GLN A 331 -27.40 9.14 13.43
N ARG A 332 -26.50 9.25 12.43
CA ARG A 332 -25.39 10.21 12.49
C ARG A 332 -25.84 11.56 11.96
N GLU A 333 -25.77 12.58 12.82
CA GLU A 333 -26.13 13.95 12.46
C GLU A 333 -25.12 14.65 11.55
N SER A 334 -23.87 14.16 11.52
CA SER A 334 -22.80 14.74 10.70
C SER A 334 -21.77 13.70 10.28
N HIS A 335 -21.04 14.04 9.21
CA HIS A 335 -19.91 13.29 8.69
C HIS A 335 -18.75 14.25 8.44
N ILE A 336 -17.54 13.83 8.81
CA ILE A 336 -16.30 14.60 8.63
C ILE A 336 -16.00 14.76 7.13
N VAL A 337 -15.60 15.97 6.75
CA VAL A 337 -15.07 16.31 5.42
C VAL A 337 -13.68 16.92 5.61
N TRP A 338 -12.67 16.33 4.98
CA TRP A 338 -11.32 16.87 4.94
C TRP A 338 -11.12 17.65 3.65
N LEU A 339 -10.71 18.90 3.76
CA LEU A 339 -10.33 19.73 2.64
C LEU A 339 -8.82 19.64 2.45
N GLU A 340 -8.43 18.92 1.41
CA GLU A 340 -7.06 18.50 1.14
C GLU A 340 -6.60 19.21 -0.15
N PRO A 341 -5.68 20.20 -0.07
CA PRO A 341 -5.14 20.85 -1.27
C PRO A 341 -4.44 19.84 -2.18
N GLU A 342 -4.61 19.97 -3.50
CA GLU A 342 -4.03 19.02 -4.47
C GLU A 342 -2.57 19.30 -4.84
N GLY A 343 -2.02 20.39 -4.33
CA GLY A 343 -0.66 20.84 -4.58
C GLY A 343 -0.34 22.14 -3.86
N LEU A 344 0.88 22.63 -4.10
CA LEU A 344 1.33 23.92 -3.62
C LEU A 344 0.59 25.03 -4.37
N SER A 345 0.42 26.18 -3.71
CA SER A 345 -0.33 27.32 -4.27
C SER A 345 0.24 27.87 -5.57
N CYS A 346 1.52 27.62 -5.86
CA CYS A 346 2.15 27.97 -7.14
C CYS A 346 1.78 27.02 -8.30
N HIS A 347 1.26 25.82 -8.01
CA HIS A 347 0.86 24.84 -9.01
C HIS A 347 -0.66 24.77 -9.19
N THR A 348 -1.43 24.86 -8.10
CA THR A 348 -2.88 24.72 -8.19
C THR A 348 -3.61 25.38 -7.01
N SER A 349 -4.83 25.87 -7.26
CA SER A 349 -5.78 26.27 -6.22
C SER A 349 -6.82 25.18 -5.90
N LEU A 350 -6.73 24.00 -6.52
CA LEU A 350 -7.73 22.96 -6.37
C LEU A 350 -7.67 22.30 -4.99
N VAL A 351 -8.85 22.08 -4.41
CA VAL A 351 -9.04 21.41 -3.13
C VAL A 351 -9.91 20.17 -3.31
N TYR A 352 -9.45 19.06 -2.76
CA TYR A 352 -10.14 17.77 -2.73
C TYR A 352 -10.93 17.62 -1.42
N PRO A 353 -12.28 17.60 -1.46
CA PRO A 353 -13.10 17.43 -0.27
C PRO A 353 -13.30 15.94 0.01
N ASN A 354 -12.32 15.34 0.69
CA ASN A 354 -12.32 13.94 1.06
C ASN A 354 -13.46 13.64 2.06
N GLY A 355 -14.30 12.67 1.70
CA GLY A 355 -15.44 12.24 2.51
C GLY A 355 -16.79 12.37 1.83
N ILE A 356 -16.89 13.18 0.77
CA ILE A 356 -18.16 13.49 0.07
C ILE A 356 -18.19 13.04 -1.39
N SER A 357 -17.59 11.89 -1.71
CA SER A 357 -17.71 11.26 -3.05
C SER A 357 -19.18 11.08 -3.43
N SER A 358 -19.54 11.42 -4.67
CA SER A 358 -20.91 11.41 -5.16
C SER A 358 -20.96 11.37 -6.68
N ALA A 359 -22.07 10.90 -7.23
CA ALA A 359 -22.39 11.01 -8.65
C ALA A 359 -23.74 11.71 -8.88
N PHE A 360 -24.15 12.66 -8.02
CA PHE A 360 -25.34 13.49 -8.27
C PHE A 360 -25.17 14.38 -9.52
N GLU A 361 -26.26 14.94 -10.02
CA GLU A 361 -26.21 16.04 -11.01
C GLU A 361 -25.55 17.29 -10.41
N LEU A 362 -24.95 18.13 -11.27
CA LEU A 362 -24.11 19.26 -10.84
C LEU A 362 -24.86 20.28 -9.98
N ASP A 363 -26.15 20.52 -10.26
CA ASP A 363 -27.02 21.40 -9.46
C ASP A 363 -27.13 20.91 -8.01
N VAL A 364 -27.35 19.61 -7.82
CA VAL A 364 -27.43 18.98 -6.50
C VAL A 364 -26.07 18.95 -5.83
N GLN A 365 -24.99 18.69 -6.57
CA GLN A 365 -23.63 18.77 -6.02
C GLN A 365 -23.35 20.17 -5.46
N GLN A 366 -23.73 21.23 -6.18
CA GLN A 366 -23.54 22.61 -5.72
C GLN A 366 -24.36 22.90 -4.46
N GLN A 367 -25.60 22.40 -4.36
CA GLN A 367 -26.41 22.51 -3.14
C GLN A 367 -25.77 21.80 -1.94
N ILE A 368 -25.23 20.59 -2.16
CA ILE A 368 -24.52 19.82 -1.12
C ILE A 368 -23.30 20.60 -0.64
N ILE A 369 -22.46 21.11 -1.54
CA ILE A 369 -21.28 21.90 -1.18
C ILE A 369 -21.66 23.16 -0.42
N ALA A 370 -22.63 23.93 -0.92
CA ALA A 370 -23.08 25.18 -0.28
C ALA A 370 -23.69 24.98 1.12
N SER A 371 -24.16 23.77 1.45
CA SER A 371 -24.71 23.44 2.77
C SER A 371 -23.67 23.14 3.85
N ILE A 372 -22.39 23.04 3.48
CA ILE A 372 -21.28 22.69 4.38
C ILE A 372 -20.63 23.98 4.91
N PRO A 373 -20.40 24.11 6.23
CA PRO A 373 -19.77 25.30 6.81
C PRO A 373 -18.39 25.59 6.20
N GLY A 374 -18.19 26.85 5.78
CA GLY A 374 -17.00 27.33 5.08
C GLY A 374 -17.02 27.11 3.57
N LEU A 375 -18.03 26.41 3.04
CA LEU A 375 -18.19 26.12 1.61
C LEU A 375 -19.42 26.80 0.97
N GLU A 376 -20.03 27.77 1.65
CA GLU A 376 -21.30 28.38 1.27
C GLU A 376 -21.27 29.03 -0.12
N HIS A 377 -20.11 29.58 -0.50
CA HIS A 377 -19.88 30.25 -1.78
C HIS A 377 -18.83 29.53 -2.64
N THR A 378 -18.47 28.30 -2.28
CA THR A 378 -17.39 27.58 -2.95
C THR A 378 -17.82 27.12 -4.34
N ARG A 379 -16.98 27.42 -5.33
CA ARG A 379 -17.19 27.01 -6.73
C ARG A 379 -16.67 25.61 -6.98
N ILE A 380 -17.48 24.79 -7.64
CA ILE A 380 -17.06 23.50 -8.20
C ILE A 380 -16.32 23.76 -9.54
N VAL A 381 -15.05 23.35 -9.61
CA VAL A 381 -14.25 23.40 -10.85
C VAL A 381 -14.47 22.14 -11.69
N GLN A 382 -14.51 20.98 -11.03
CA GLN A 382 -14.76 19.68 -11.68
C GLN A 382 -15.85 18.92 -10.92
N PRO A 383 -16.88 18.38 -11.61
CA PRO A 383 -17.94 17.63 -10.95
C PRO A 383 -17.42 16.33 -10.33
N ALA A 384 -18.10 15.91 -9.25
CA ALA A 384 -17.99 14.57 -8.71
C ALA A 384 -18.58 13.55 -9.71
N TYR A 385 -18.01 12.35 -9.76
CA TYR A 385 -18.46 11.30 -10.67
C TYR A 385 -18.08 9.91 -10.15
N ASP A 386 -18.79 8.91 -10.67
CA ASP A 386 -18.49 7.50 -10.47
C ASP A 386 -17.91 6.89 -11.76
N VAL A 387 -16.98 5.95 -11.61
CA VAL A 387 -16.49 5.10 -12.69
C VAL A 387 -16.89 3.67 -12.43
N GLU A 388 -17.58 3.07 -13.39
CA GLU A 388 -17.80 1.63 -13.48
C GLU A 388 -16.78 1.03 -14.47
N TYR A 389 -16.15 -0.06 -14.07
CA TYR A 389 -15.12 -0.72 -14.89
C TYR A 389 -15.13 -2.22 -14.64
N ASP A 390 -14.54 -2.94 -15.59
CA ASP A 390 -14.41 -4.38 -15.49
C ASP A 390 -13.21 -4.80 -14.66
N TYR A 391 -13.36 -5.91 -13.94
CA TYR A 391 -12.27 -6.57 -13.24
C TYR A 391 -12.33 -8.07 -13.48
N VAL A 392 -11.19 -8.73 -13.33
CA VAL A 392 -11.05 -10.17 -13.32
C VAL A 392 -11.06 -10.64 -11.88
N ASP A 393 -11.87 -11.67 -11.57
CA ASP A 393 -11.86 -12.27 -10.24
C ASP A 393 -10.48 -12.88 -9.93
N PRO A 394 -9.77 -12.41 -8.89
CA PRO A 394 -8.39 -12.81 -8.61
C PRO A 394 -8.23 -14.29 -8.25
N ARG A 395 -9.31 -15.04 -8.01
CA ARG A 395 -9.25 -16.50 -7.76
C ARG A 395 -8.73 -17.30 -8.95
N CYS A 396 -8.73 -16.72 -10.16
CA CYS A 396 -8.08 -17.33 -11.33
C CYS A 396 -6.56 -17.22 -11.32
N LEU A 397 -5.97 -16.50 -10.35
CA LEU A 397 -4.53 -16.25 -10.28
C LEU A 397 -3.82 -17.26 -9.35
N THR A 398 -2.51 -17.36 -9.52
CA THR A 398 -1.60 -17.94 -8.53
C THR A 398 -1.16 -16.88 -7.51
N HIS A 399 -0.51 -17.28 -6.42
CA HIS A 399 0.12 -16.33 -5.48
C HIS A 399 1.27 -15.53 -6.12
N ALA A 400 1.74 -15.91 -7.31
CA ALA A 400 2.67 -15.12 -8.11
C ALA A 400 1.96 -14.09 -9.03
N LEU A 401 0.62 -13.95 -8.89
CA LEU A 401 -0.26 -13.13 -9.71
C LEU A 401 -0.28 -13.52 -11.20
N GLU A 402 0.10 -14.75 -11.52
CA GLU A 402 0.00 -15.34 -12.87
C GLU A 402 -1.38 -15.95 -13.09
N VAL A 403 -1.95 -15.79 -14.28
CA VAL A 403 -3.23 -16.38 -14.68
C VAL A 403 -3.06 -17.88 -14.89
N ARG A 404 -3.86 -18.69 -14.18
CA ARG A 404 -3.78 -20.16 -14.27
C ARG A 404 -4.13 -20.69 -15.66
N GLN A 405 -5.05 -20.03 -16.35
CA GLN A 405 -5.53 -20.40 -17.68
C GLN A 405 -4.59 -19.97 -18.81
N CYS A 406 -3.70 -18.99 -18.55
CA CYS A 406 -2.85 -18.39 -19.57
C CYS A 406 -1.43 -18.17 -19.02
N ALA A 407 -0.52 -19.08 -19.37
CA ALA A 407 0.87 -19.02 -18.94
C ALA A 407 1.53 -17.72 -19.42
N GLY A 408 2.25 -17.06 -18.52
CA GLY A 408 2.95 -15.81 -18.79
C GLY A 408 2.12 -14.54 -18.71
N LEU A 409 0.80 -14.64 -18.55
CA LEU A 409 -0.06 -13.49 -18.32
C LEU A 409 -0.18 -13.22 -16.81
N HIS A 410 0.21 -12.02 -16.38
CA HIS A 410 0.06 -11.56 -15.00
C HIS A 410 -0.89 -10.36 -14.92
N LEU A 411 -1.67 -10.27 -13.84
CA LEU A 411 -2.62 -9.17 -13.62
C LEU A 411 -2.31 -8.46 -12.30
N ALA A 412 -2.27 -7.13 -12.31
CA ALA A 412 -2.00 -6.35 -11.09
C ALA A 412 -2.77 -5.02 -11.02
N GLY A 413 -3.09 -4.61 -9.80
CA GLY A 413 -3.79 -3.36 -9.52
C GLY A 413 -5.32 -3.48 -9.58
N GLN A 414 -5.98 -2.44 -10.10
CA GLN A 414 -7.46 -2.36 -10.06
C GLN A 414 -8.14 -3.42 -10.92
N ILE A 415 -7.46 -3.94 -11.96
CA ILE A 415 -7.98 -5.01 -12.83
C ILE A 415 -8.30 -6.29 -12.06
N ILE A 416 -7.71 -6.52 -10.89
CA ILE A 416 -8.00 -7.69 -10.03
C ILE A 416 -8.88 -7.34 -8.83
N GLY A 417 -9.57 -6.20 -8.89
CA GLY A 417 -10.60 -5.82 -7.94
C GLY A 417 -10.11 -5.08 -6.69
N THR A 418 -8.88 -4.56 -6.67
CA THR A 418 -8.42 -3.64 -5.62
C THR A 418 -8.79 -2.19 -5.89
N THR A 419 -8.77 -1.35 -4.86
CA THR A 419 -8.87 0.10 -5.01
C THR A 419 -7.90 0.83 -4.07
N GLY A 420 -7.07 1.68 -4.66
CA GLY A 420 -6.01 2.40 -3.95
C GLY A 420 -4.70 2.35 -4.72
N TYR A 421 -3.89 3.39 -4.55
CA TYR A 421 -2.59 3.46 -5.20
C TYR A 421 -1.63 2.45 -4.58
N GLU A 422 -1.68 2.32 -3.26
CA GLU A 422 -0.76 1.52 -2.46
C GLU A 422 -0.99 0.02 -2.71
N GLU A 423 -2.25 -0.43 -2.69
CA GLU A 423 -2.61 -1.80 -3.07
C GLU A 423 -2.16 -2.10 -4.50
N ALA A 424 -2.37 -1.15 -5.43
CA ALA A 424 -1.98 -1.33 -6.82
C ALA A 424 -0.46 -1.41 -6.99
N ALA A 425 0.30 -0.53 -6.36
CA ALA A 425 1.75 -0.54 -6.34
C ALA A 425 2.31 -1.84 -5.76
N SER A 426 1.79 -2.30 -4.61
CA SER A 426 2.21 -3.57 -4.00
C SER A 426 1.98 -4.77 -4.91
N LEU A 427 0.82 -4.85 -5.56
CA LEU A 427 0.54 -5.90 -6.54
C LEU A 427 1.43 -5.78 -7.78
N GLY A 428 1.74 -4.55 -8.19
CA GLY A 428 2.67 -4.24 -9.27
C GLY A 428 4.05 -4.84 -9.03
N VAL A 429 4.65 -4.57 -7.86
CA VAL A 429 5.95 -5.12 -7.47
C VAL A 429 5.95 -6.65 -7.59
N VAL A 430 4.94 -7.32 -7.04
CA VAL A 430 4.85 -8.80 -7.07
C VAL A 430 4.70 -9.34 -8.48
N ALA A 431 3.78 -8.77 -9.27
CA ALA A 431 3.53 -9.26 -10.63
C ALA A 431 4.73 -9.02 -11.55
N GLY A 432 5.36 -7.84 -11.47
CA GLY A 432 6.54 -7.51 -12.25
C GLY A 432 7.75 -8.36 -11.87
N ALA A 433 8.02 -8.51 -10.57
CA ALA A 433 9.09 -9.37 -10.07
C ALA A 433 8.91 -10.81 -10.54
N ASN A 434 7.71 -11.38 -10.38
CA ASN A 434 7.45 -12.76 -10.76
C ASN A 434 7.42 -12.98 -12.27
N ALA A 435 6.95 -12.02 -13.06
CA ALA A 435 7.06 -12.08 -14.51
C ALA A 435 8.54 -12.15 -14.95
N ALA A 436 9.39 -11.30 -14.37
CA ALA A 436 10.83 -11.31 -14.66
C ALA A 436 11.53 -12.59 -14.17
N LEU A 437 11.30 -13.00 -12.92
CA LEU A 437 11.86 -14.23 -12.37
C LEU A 437 11.48 -15.45 -13.22
N ALA A 438 10.22 -15.53 -13.66
CA ALA A 438 9.75 -16.61 -14.52
C ALA A 438 10.33 -16.55 -15.94
N ALA A 439 10.62 -15.36 -16.49
CA ALA A 439 11.35 -15.22 -17.75
C ALA A 439 12.82 -15.65 -17.62
N LEU A 440 13.43 -15.39 -16.47
CA LEU A 440 14.82 -15.73 -16.15
C LEU A 440 15.01 -17.15 -15.60
N GLY A 441 13.95 -17.95 -15.50
CA GLY A 441 14.01 -19.33 -14.97
C GLY A 441 14.34 -19.42 -13.47
N LYS A 442 14.05 -18.37 -12.70
CA LYS A 442 14.26 -18.28 -11.25
C LYS A 442 12.97 -18.62 -10.47
N PRO A 443 13.07 -19.04 -9.19
CA PRO A 443 11.90 -19.27 -8.36
C PRO A 443 11.12 -17.97 -8.11
N PRO A 444 9.78 -18.03 -7.96
CA PRO A 444 8.97 -16.84 -7.71
C PRO A 444 9.23 -16.24 -6.33
N LEU A 445 9.14 -14.92 -6.23
CA LEU A 445 9.07 -14.19 -4.98
C LEU A 445 7.65 -14.33 -4.40
N LEU A 446 7.54 -15.08 -3.31
CA LEU A 446 6.31 -15.25 -2.55
C LEU A 446 6.49 -14.64 -1.15
N ILE A 447 5.61 -13.72 -0.79
CA ILE A 447 5.58 -13.10 0.53
C ILE A 447 4.40 -13.70 1.29
N SER A 448 4.68 -14.32 2.43
CA SER A 448 3.66 -14.95 3.26
C SER A 448 2.87 -13.92 4.09
N ARG A 449 1.72 -14.35 4.62
CA ARG A 449 0.84 -13.50 5.44
C ARG A 449 1.51 -13.01 6.74
N ASP A 450 2.45 -13.78 7.26
CA ASP A 450 3.24 -13.46 8.46
C ASP A 450 4.48 -12.60 8.17
N GLN A 451 4.85 -12.44 6.89
CA GLN A 451 5.97 -11.61 6.46
C GLN A 451 5.58 -10.18 6.09
N GLY A 452 4.36 -9.93 5.60
CA GLY A 452 3.94 -8.58 5.16
C GLY A 452 2.45 -8.40 4.88
N TYR A 453 2.02 -7.14 4.91
CA TYR A 453 0.69 -6.72 4.45
C TYR A 453 0.48 -7.03 2.97
N LEU A 454 1.55 -7.00 2.17
CA LEU A 454 1.56 -7.39 0.78
C LEU A 454 1.20 -8.89 0.63
N GLY A 455 1.73 -9.76 1.49
CA GLY A 455 1.37 -11.19 1.52
C GLY A 455 -0.09 -11.40 1.91
N VAL A 456 -0.59 -10.67 2.92
CA VAL A 456 -2.01 -10.66 3.30
C VAL A 456 -2.90 -10.19 2.15
N LEU A 457 -2.50 -9.15 1.42
CA LEU A 457 -3.23 -8.60 0.28
C LEU A 457 -3.35 -9.63 -0.86
N VAL A 458 -2.23 -10.23 -1.28
CA VAL A 458 -2.21 -11.23 -2.36
C VAL A 458 -3.04 -12.46 -1.96
N ASP A 459 -2.85 -12.97 -0.74
CA ASP A 459 -3.54 -14.16 -0.28
C ASP A 459 -5.05 -13.95 -0.10
N ASP A 460 -5.48 -12.80 0.44
CA ASP A 460 -6.90 -12.46 0.54
C ASP A 460 -7.55 -12.41 -0.86
N LEU A 461 -6.88 -11.81 -1.85
CA LEU A 461 -7.41 -11.73 -3.21
C LEU A 461 -7.47 -13.10 -3.89
N VAL A 462 -6.37 -13.85 -3.91
CA VAL A 462 -6.29 -15.14 -4.62
C VAL A 462 -7.13 -16.21 -3.92
N GLY A 463 -7.13 -16.24 -2.59
CA GLY A 463 -7.85 -17.24 -1.80
C GLY A 463 -9.35 -16.95 -1.67
N ARG A 464 -9.73 -15.68 -1.46
CA ARG A 464 -11.11 -15.29 -1.10
C ARG A 464 -11.87 -14.64 -2.26
N GLY A 465 -11.17 -14.15 -3.28
CA GLY A 465 -11.76 -13.30 -4.30
C GLY A 465 -12.17 -11.93 -3.73
N THR A 466 -12.86 -11.15 -4.54
CA THR A 466 -13.47 -9.92 -4.04
C THR A 466 -14.81 -9.64 -4.72
N GLN A 467 -15.83 -9.35 -3.92
CA GLN A 467 -17.18 -8.97 -4.39
C GLN A 467 -17.38 -7.45 -4.41
N GLU A 468 -16.45 -6.70 -3.85
CA GLU A 468 -16.41 -5.24 -3.82
C GLU A 468 -14.96 -4.79 -4.00
N PRO A 469 -14.66 -3.51 -4.23
CA PRO A 469 -13.28 -3.09 -4.32
C PRO A 469 -12.50 -3.34 -3.02
N TYR A 470 -11.49 -4.21 -3.07
CA TYR A 470 -10.69 -4.60 -1.92
C TYR A 470 -9.85 -3.42 -1.42
N ARG A 471 -9.79 -3.25 -0.09
CA ARG A 471 -9.00 -2.20 0.60
C ARG A 471 -8.26 -2.80 1.78
N MET A 472 -6.97 -2.46 1.90
CA MET A 472 -6.18 -2.86 3.05
C MET A 472 -6.49 -2.00 4.27
N PHE A 473 -6.72 -2.68 5.39
CA PHE A 473 -6.81 -2.10 6.72
C PHE A 473 -5.98 -2.96 7.67
N THR A 474 -5.50 -2.36 8.77
CA THR A 474 -4.76 -3.09 9.79
C THR A 474 -5.58 -4.21 10.42
N SER A 475 -6.91 -4.11 10.42
CA SER A 475 -7.80 -5.14 10.96
C SER A 475 -7.68 -6.50 10.27
N ARG A 476 -7.24 -6.52 9.00
CA ARG A 476 -7.10 -7.74 8.20
C ARG A 476 -5.80 -8.50 8.43
N ALA A 477 -4.76 -7.80 8.93
CA ALA A 477 -3.53 -8.44 9.32
C ALA A 477 -3.68 -9.02 10.73
N GLU A 478 -3.32 -10.28 10.89
CA GLU A 478 -3.46 -10.99 12.16
C GLU A 478 -2.21 -10.82 13.03
N TYR A 479 -1.03 -10.70 12.41
CA TYR A 479 0.26 -10.50 13.05
C TYR A 479 0.70 -9.02 13.11
N ARG A 480 -0.23 -8.13 13.48
CA ARG A 480 -0.04 -6.65 13.37
C ARG A 480 1.19 -6.13 14.10
N LEU A 481 1.62 -6.77 15.18
CA LEU A 481 2.77 -6.33 15.96
C LEU A 481 4.10 -6.72 15.31
N LEU A 482 4.14 -7.79 14.51
CA LEU A 482 5.28 -8.13 13.66
C LEU A 482 5.29 -7.33 12.35
N LEU A 483 4.11 -7.09 11.78
CA LEU A 483 3.91 -6.45 10.49
C LEU A 483 3.77 -4.93 10.62
N ARG A 484 4.79 -4.25 11.15
CA ARG A 484 4.72 -2.81 11.40
C ARG A 484 5.28 -2.00 10.24
N ALA A 485 4.93 -0.72 10.22
CA ALA A 485 5.47 0.22 9.24
C ALA A 485 6.95 0.57 9.48
N ASP A 486 7.48 0.45 10.70
CA ASP A 486 8.88 0.80 11.02
C ASP A 486 9.90 -0.27 10.59
N ASN A 487 9.47 -1.53 10.47
CA ASN A 487 10.35 -2.69 10.29
C ASN A 487 10.17 -3.41 8.93
N ALA A 488 9.47 -2.82 7.96
CA ALA A 488 9.22 -3.46 6.67
C ALA A 488 10.52 -3.75 5.90
N ASP A 489 11.50 -2.87 6.02
CA ASP A 489 12.85 -3.07 5.48
C ASP A 489 13.55 -4.30 6.07
N THR A 490 13.56 -4.45 7.40
CA THR A 490 14.15 -5.62 8.05
C THR A 490 13.45 -6.93 7.68
N ARG A 491 12.17 -6.87 7.29
CA ARG A 491 11.38 -8.04 6.88
C ARG A 491 11.58 -8.44 5.42
N LEU A 492 11.58 -7.45 4.51
CA LEU A 492 11.41 -7.71 3.08
C LEU A 492 12.64 -7.38 2.21
N THR A 493 13.56 -6.54 2.68
CA THR A 493 14.70 -6.11 1.84
C THR A 493 15.64 -7.28 1.50
N GLU A 494 15.90 -8.16 2.46
CA GLU A 494 16.72 -9.37 2.24
C GLU A 494 16.05 -10.32 1.23
N LEU A 495 14.73 -10.51 1.32
CA LEU A 495 13.97 -11.29 0.34
C LEU A 495 14.03 -10.65 -1.06
N GLY A 496 13.87 -9.33 -1.13
CA GLY A 496 14.01 -8.58 -2.38
C GLY A 496 15.42 -8.67 -2.96
N ARG A 497 16.45 -8.71 -2.12
CA ARG A 497 17.85 -8.89 -2.54
C ARG A 497 18.08 -10.26 -3.14
N GLN A 498 17.57 -11.31 -2.51
CA GLN A 498 17.65 -12.68 -3.01
C GLN A 498 16.91 -12.86 -4.35
N ALA A 499 15.80 -12.13 -4.53
CA ALA A 499 15.06 -12.07 -5.80
C ALA A 499 15.73 -11.16 -6.87
N GLY A 500 16.78 -10.42 -6.53
CA GLY A 500 17.47 -9.51 -7.45
C GLY A 500 16.76 -8.16 -7.66
N LEU A 501 15.78 -7.80 -6.83
CA LEU A 501 15.04 -6.54 -6.93
C LEU A 501 15.77 -5.37 -6.25
N VAL A 502 16.46 -5.66 -5.14
CA VAL A 502 17.05 -4.64 -4.25
C VAL A 502 18.50 -4.34 -4.65
N GLY A 503 18.77 -3.07 -4.93
CA GLY A 503 20.11 -2.55 -5.24
C GLY A 503 21.04 -2.47 -4.02
N ASP A 504 22.35 -2.31 -4.29
CA ASP A 504 23.40 -2.29 -3.25
C ASP A 504 23.22 -1.15 -2.24
N GLU A 505 22.84 0.04 -2.72
CA GLU A 505 22.67 1.22 -1.88
C GLU A 505 21.62 1.01 -0.77
N ARG A 506 20.47 0.42 -1.14
CA ARG A 506 19.40 0.11 -0.20
C ARG A 506 19.80 -0.99 0.79
N TYR A 507 20.51 -2.01 0.30
CA TYR A 507 20.99 -3.08 1.17
C TYR A 507 21.98 -2.56 2.22
N GLU A 508 22.90 -1.68 1.82
CA GLU A 508 23.82 -1.03 2.75
C GLU A 508 23.11 -0.09 3.74
N MET A 509 22.03 0.59 3.32
CA MET A 509 21.20 1.36 4.24
C MET A 509 20.56 0.46 5.32
N LEU A 510 20.00 -0.69 4.93
CA LEU A 510 19.47 -1.67 5.90
C LEU A 510 20.57 -2.11 6.87
N ARG A 511 21.76 -2.48 6.37
CA ARG A 511 22.87 -2.93 7.22
C ARG A 511 23.29 -1.86 8.23
N ARG A 512 23.36 -0.59 7.80
CA ARG A 512 23.64 0.54 8.70
C ARG A 512 22.55 0.70 9.76
N LYS A 513 21.27 0.57 9.37
CA LYS A 513 20.15 0.65 10.31
C LYS A 513 20.18 -0.47 11.33
N VAL A 514 20.38 -1.73 10.91
CA VAL A 514 20.49 -2.88 11.82
C VAL A 514 21.63 -2.68 12.81
N SER A 515 22.80 -2.26 12.33
CA SER A 515 23.96 -1.94 13.19
C SER A 515 23.67 -0.79 14.17
N ALA A 516 22.94 0.25 13.74
CA ALA A 516 22.52 1.35 14.60
C ALA A 516 21.53 0.89 15.69
N ILE A 517 20.59 0.00 15.36
CA ILE A 517 19.65 -0.60 16.31
C ILE A 517 20.40 -1.43 17.35
N GLU A 518 21.29 -2.31 16.91
CA GLU A 518 22.12 -3.13 17.80
C GLU A 518 22.98 -2.28 18.73
N THR A 519 23.60 -1.23 18.18
CA THR A 519 24.39 -0.27 18.96
C THR A 519 23.52 0.43 19.99
N GLY A 520 22.34 0.94 19.61
CA GLY A 520 21.43 1.64 20.53
C GLY A 520 20.89 0.74 21.64
N LEU A 521 20.52 -0.50 21.33
CA LEU A 521 20.13 -1.50 22.34
C LEU A 521 21.28 -1.81 23.29
N HIS A 522 22.51 -1.91 22.76
CA HIS A 522 23.69 -2.11 23.59
C HIS A 522 23.96 -0.89 24.49
N SER A 523 23.81 0.34 24.01
CA SER A 523 23.91 1.57 24.82
C SER A 523 22.93 1.56 25.99
N LEU A 524 21.67 1.19 25.75
CA LEU A 524 20.64 1.10 26.79
C LEU A 524 20.94 0.03 27.85
N ARG A 525 21.61 -1.07 27.47
CA ARG A 525 22.06 -2.15 28.37
C ARG A 525 23.31 -1.80 29.17
N SER A 526 24.14 -0.93 28.61
CA SER A 526 25.43 -0.55 29.19
C SER A 526 25.33 0.66 30.12
N PHE A 527 24.19 1.34 30.11
CA PHE A 527 23.86 2.41 31.07
C PHE A 527 22.96 1.88 32.19
N SER A 528 23.30 2.14 33.45
CA SER A 528 22.50 1.72 34.61
C SER A 528 22.65 2.68 35.79
N LEU A 529 21.52 3.04 36.41
CA LEU A 529 21.48 3.86 37.62
C LEU A 529 20.71 3.16 38.73
N PRO A 530 20.98 3.49 40.01
CA PRO A 530 20.12 3.10 41.13
C PRO A 530 18.68 3.61 40.94
N ASN A 531 17.68 2.83 41.36
CA ASN A 531 16.26 3.21 41.25
C ASN A 531 15.94 4.54 41.94
N LYS A 532 16.69 4.92 42.99
CA LYS A 532 16.58 6.24 43.61
C LYS A 532 16.83 7.37 42.59
N GLU A 533 17.91 7.28 41.81
CA GLU A 533 18.28 8.28 40.81
C GLU A 533 17.29 8.32 39.63
N TRP A 534 16.74 7.16 39.25
CA TRP A 534 15.66 7.10 38.26
C TRP A 534 14.36 7.73 38.77
N ALA A 535 13.98 7.46 40.02
CA ALA A 535 12.78 8.03 40.61
C ALA A 535 12.88 9.57 40.77
N GLU A 536 14.06 10.08 41.12
CA GLU A 536 14.34 11.54 41.17
C GLU A 536 14.12 12.23 39.81
N ARG A 537 14.24 11.47 38.71
CA ARG A 537 14.01 11.95 37.33
C ARG A 537 12.58 11.73 36.83
N GLY A 538 11.67 11.30 37.70
CA GLY A 538 10.24 11.16 37.39
C GLY A 538 9.84 9.83 36.77
N PHE A 539 10.72 8.83 36.73
CA PHE A 539 10.35 7.48 36.29
C PHE A 539 9.56 6.73 37.38
N ALA A 540 8.55 5.97 36.97
CA ALA A 540 7.65 5.23 37.86
C ALA A 540 8.31 3.96 38.43
N VAL A 541 9.36 4.13 39.22
CA VAL A 541 10.08 3.05 39.91
C VAL A 541 10.12 3.30 41.42
N LYS A 542 10.08 2.22 42.21
CA LYS A 542 10.17 2.33 43.67
C LYS A 542 11.61 2.73 44.04
N PRO A 543 11.83 3.84 44.78
CA PRO A 543 13.18 4.25 45.19
C PRO A 543 13.86 3.14 45.99
N SER A 544 14.97 2.62 45.46
CA SER A 544 15.81 1.62 46.10
C SER A 544 17.27 1.75 45.62
N GLY A 545 18.19 1.08 46.31
CA GLY A 545 19.60 0.99 45.90
C GLY A 545 19.85 -0.03 44.78
N GLU A 546 18.83 -0.77 44.35
CA GLU A 546 18.90 -1.70 43.23
C GLU A 546 19.14 -0.92 41.94
N LYS A 547 20.08 -1.38 41.11
CA LYS A 547 20.40 -0.76 39.83
C LYS A 547 19.50 -1.34 38.74
N ARG A 548 18.99 -0.47 37.88
CA ARG A 548 18.29 -0.85 36.64
C ARG A 548 18.93 -0.21 35.44
N SER A 549 18.96 -0.95 34.34
CA SER A 549 19.47 -0.47 33.06
C SER A 549 18.50 0.53 32.42
N ALA A 550 19.00 1.34 31.49
CA ALA A 550 18.14 2.22 30.69
C ALA A 550 17.12 1.41 29.85
N GLU A 551 17.48 0.20 29.39
CA GLU A 551 16.55 -0.73 28.73
C GLU A 551 15.40 -1.13 29.67
N GLU A 552 15.70 -1.52 30.91
CA GLU A 552 14.70 -1.89 31.89
C GLU A 552 13.79 -0.73 32.25
N ILE A 553 14.34 0.49 32.39
CA ILE A 553 13.56 1.70 32.66
C ILE A 553 12.67 2.07 31.49
N LEU A 554 13.16 1.95 30.25
CA LEU A 554 12.35 2.22 29.05
C LEU A 554 11.17 1.25 28.91
N SER A 555 11.27 0.05 29.47
CA SER A 555 10.16 -0.92 29.52
C SER A 555 9.06 -0.56 30.55
N VAL A 556 9.32 0.38 31.46
CA VAL A 556 8.34 0.84 32.46
C VAL A 556 7.22 1.63 31.78
N PRO A 557 5.96 1.50 32.22
CA PRO A 557 4.85 2.27 31.66
C PRO A 557 5.12 3.78 31.68
N ASN A 558 4.76 4.45 30.59
CA ASN A 558 4.92 5.90 30.38
C ASN A 558 6.37 6.42 30.33
N ALA A 559 7.39 5.56 30.32
CA ALA A 559 8.77 5.99 30.05
C ALA A 559 8.91 6.46 28.60
N ALA A 560 9.44 7.67 28.39
CA ALA A 560 9.77 8.21 27.07
C ALA A 560 11.25 8.00 26.77
N LEU A 561 11.59 7.60 25.54
CA LEU A 561 12.99 7.38 25.14
C LEU A 561 13.80 8.67 25.31
N GLU A 562 13.22 9.82 24.96
CA GLU A 562 13.85 11.14 25.10
C GLU A 562 14.29 11.43 26.53
N ALA A 563 13.46 11.06 27.52
CA ALA A 563 13.78 11.26 28.94
C ALA A 563 14.89 10.33 29.42
N VAL A 564 14.95 9.10 28.90
CA VAL A 564 16.02 8.14 29.19
C VAL A 564 17.33 8.61 28.57
N GLU A 565 17.31 9.07 27.32
CA GLU A 565 18.48 9.63 26.62
C GLU A 565 19.04 10.87 27.35
N LEU A 566 18.16 11.75 27.85
CA LEU A 566 18.59 12.90 28.65
C LEU A 566 19.32 12.46 29.92
N ALA A 567 18.79 11.47 30.65
CA ALA A 567 19.45 10.92 31.82
C ALA A 567 20.80 10.26 31.49
N MET A 568 20.90 9.59 30.33
CA MET A 568 22.16 9.00 29.85
C MET A 568 23.22 10.05 29.52
N ALA A 569 22.80 11.21 29.01
CA ALA A 569 23.69 12.32 28.69
C ALA A 569 24.15 13.09 29.94
N GLU A 570 23.27 13.29 30.92
CA GLU A 570 23.56 14.08 32.12
C GLU A 570 24.39 13.34 33.18
N VAL A 571 24.44 12.00 33.13
CA VAL A 571 24.98 11.17 34.22
C VAL A 571 26.09 10.24 33.73
N PRO A 572 27.33 10.75 33.51
CA PRO A 572 28.42 9.94 32.98
C PRO A 572 28.80 8.71 33.83
N HIS A 573 28.56 8.73 35.14
CA HIS A 573 28.84 7.59 36.03
C HIS A 573 27.86 6.41 35.87
N GLY A 574 26.76 6.60 35.14
CA GLY A 574 25.81 5.53 34.84
C GLY A 574 26.33 4.53 33.80
N TRP A 575 27.38 4.88 33.06
CA TRP A 575 28.00 4.01 32.08
C TRP A 575 28.89 2.96 32.74
N LYS A 576 28.82 1.71 32.25
CA LYS A 576 29.79 0.67 32.61
C LYS A 576 31.21 1.12 32.25
N GLU A 577 32.18 0.74 33.05
CA GLU A 577 33.58 1.17 32.89
C GLU A 577 34.10 0.80 31.48
N GLY A 578 34.63 1.80 30.77
CA GLY A 578 35.11 1.65 29.39
C GLY A 578 34.03 1.50 28.31
N GLN A 579 32.75 1.64 28.66
CA GLN A 579 31.63 1.45 27.72
C GLN A 579 30.79 2.73 27.59
N GLN A 580 31.10 3.55 26.59
CA GLN A 580 30.18 4.54 26.01
C GLN A 580 29.93 4.23 24.52
N PRO A 581 29.32 3.09 24.20
CA PRO A 581 29.00 2.77 22.82
C PRO A 581 27.91 3.75 22.33
N GLY A 582 28.21 4.56 21.32
CA GLY A 582 27.20 5.29 20.54
C GLY A 582 26.75 6.68 21.03
N GLY A 583 27.13 7.12 22.25
CA GLY A 583 26.73 8.42 22.80
C GLY A 583 25.21 8.58 23.05
N ALA A 584 24.82 9.67 23.71
CA ALA A 584 23.43 10.08 23.85
C ALA A 584 23.27 11.51 23.28
N PRO A 585 22.20 11.81 22.50
CA PRO A 585 21.08 10.95 22.13
C PRO A 585 21.46 9.84 21.14
N LEU A 586 20.62 8.80 21.03
CA LEU A 586 20.83 7.72 20.07
C LEU A 586 20.75 8.26 18.62
N PRO A 587 21.44 7.63 17.65
CA PRO A 587 21.33 8.02 16.25
C PRO A 587 19.87 8.02 15.76
N ALA A 588 19.50 9.00 14.93
CA ALA A 588 18.13 9.11 14.40
C ALA A 588 17.71 7.88 13.57
N LEU A 589 18.66 7.28 12.86
CA LEU A 589 18.48 6.03 12.11
C LEU A 589 18.20 4.86 13.06
N GLY A 590 17.06 4.18 12.90
CA GLY A 590 16.68 3.06 13.75
C GLY A 590 16.23 3.44 15.17
N ARG A 591 16.16 4.74 15.52
CA ARG A 591 15.77 5.21 16.86
C ARG A 591 14.40 4.69 17.30
N GLU A 592 13.41 4.79 16.41
CA GLU A 592 12.06 4.29 16.65
C GLU A 592 12.06 2.76 16.84
N SER A 593 12.83 2.03 16.03
CA SER A 593 12.95 0.58 16.14
C SER A 593 13.58 0.14 17.47
N VAL A 594 14.54 0.90 18.01
CA VAL A 594 15.10 0.64 19.35
C VAL A 594 14.03 0.80 20.42
N GLU A 595 13.29 1.91 20.41
CA GLU A 595 12.22 2.16 21.38
C GLU A 595 11.15 1.06 21.36
N ILE A 596 10.72 0.67 20.16
CA ILE A 596 9.71 -0.37 19.98
C ILE A 596 10.24 -1.73 20.44
N SER A 597 11.48 -2.08 20.09
CA SER A 597 12.09 -3.36 20.45
C SER A 597 12.11 -3.56 21.97
N VAL A 598 12.41 -2.50 22.73
CA VAL A 598 12.41 -2.56 24.20
C VAL A 598 10.99 -2.62 24.77
N LYS A 599 10.11 -1.69 24.35
CA LYS A 599 8.75 -1.59 24.92
C LYS A 599 7.87 -2.79 24.59
N TYR A 600 8.09 -3.42 23.44
CA TYR A 600 7.24 -4.51 22.94
C TYR A 600 7.92 -5.88 22.95
N ALA A 601 9.14 -6.01 23.48
CA ALA A 601 9.93 -7.26 23.50
C ALA A 601 9.11 -8.51 23.87
N LYS A 602 8.43 -8.48 25.03
CA LYS A 602 7.64 -9.62 25.53
C LYS A 602 6.45 -9.98 24.63
N TYR A 603 5.84 -8.98 24.00
CA TYR A 603 4.70 -9.18 23.11
C TYR A 603 5.15 -9.72 21.75
N LEU A 604 6.31 -9.25 21.26
CA LEU A 604 6.95 -9.74 20.03
C LEU A 604 7.37 -11.19 20.17
N GLU A 605 8.14 -11.52 21.22
CA GLU A 605 8.61 -12.90 21.49
C GLU A 605 7.43 -13.89 21.59
N ARG A 606 6.33 -13.45 22.24
CA ARG A 606 5.11 -14.24 22.31
C ARG A 606 4.50 -14.45 20.92
N GLN A 607 4.36 -13.40 20.11
CA GLN A 607 3.75 -13.49 18.79
C GLN A 607 4.59 -14.33 17.81
N GLU A 608 5.93 -14.23 17.88
CA GLU A 608 6.85 -15.06 17.07
C GLU A 608 6.69 -16.54 17.39
N LYS A 609 6.68 -16.91 18.68
CA LYS A 609 6.42 -18.30 19.11
C LYS A 609 5.05 -18.80 18.66
N GLU A 610 4.05 -17.93 18.63
CA GLU A 610 2.70 -18.25 18.14
C GLU A 610 2.71 -18.53 16.62
N VAL A 611 3.38 -17.69 15.82
CA VAL A 611 3.55 -17.87 14.36
C VAL A 611 4.30 -19.16 14.05
N GLU A 612 5.45 -19.38 14.69
CA GLU A 612 6.30 -20.55 14.48
C GLU A 612 5.53 -21.85 14.77
N ARG A 613 4.78 -21.88 15.88
CA ARG A 613 3.95 -23.03 16.23
C ARG A 613 2.91 -23.35 15.18
N ILE A 614 2.21 -22.36 14.64
CA ILE A 614 1.21 -22.60 13.58
C ILE A 614 1.90 -23.05 12.29
N SER A 615 3.01 -22.40 11.92
CA SER A 615 3.76 -22.70 10.69
C SER A 615 4.29 -24.15 10.69
N VAL A 616 4.98 -24.55 11.75
CA VAL A 616 5.51 -25.91 11.91
C VAL A 616 4.39 -26.95 11.93
N ASN A 617 3.27 -26.65 12.59
CA ASN A 617 2.18 -27.60 12.80
C ASN A 617 1.03 -27.47 11.80
N GLY A 618 1.19 -26.73 10.70
CA GLY A 618 0.12 -26.54 9.71
C GLY A 618 -0.42 -27.86 9.12
N HIS A 619 0.43 -28.89 9.06
CA HIS A 619 0.09 -30.24 8.59
C HIS A 619 -0.68 -31.09 9.64
N ALA A 620 -0.90 -30.58 10.85
CA ALA A 620 -1.66 -31.29 11.88
C ALA A 620 -3.08 -31.55 11.39
N ARG A 621 -3.46 -32.84 11.33
CA ARG A 621 -4.80 -33.27 10.90
C ARG A 621 -5.84 -32.95 11.96
N ILE A 622 -6.97 -32.42 11.53
CA ILE A 622 -8.16 -32.21 12.35
C ILE A 622 -9.11 -33.39 12.08
N PRO A 623 -9.51 -34.17 13.11
CA PRO A 623 -10.51 -35.22 12.96
C PRO A 623 -11.84 -34.67 12.43
N GLY A 624 -12.54 -35.43 11.57
CA GLY A 624 -13.82 -34.98 11.00
C GLY A 624 -14.98 -34.90 12.01
N ASP A 625 -14.81 -35.45 13.20
CA ASP A 625 -15.73 -35.39 14.34
C ASP A 625 -15.27 -34.37 15.40
N PHE A 626 -14.36 -33.46 15.05
CA PHE A 626 -13.81 -32.50 15.98
C PHE A 626 -14.86 -31.47 16.41
N ASP A 627 -15.25 -31.53 17.69
CA ASP A 627 -16.18 -30.57 18.28
C ASP A 627 -15.51 -29.21 18.55
N TYR A 628 -15.74 -28.25 17.65
CA TYR A 628 -15.28 -26.87 17.80
C TYR A 628 -16.04 -26.10 18.89
N ALA A 629 -17.30 -26.45 19.17
CA ALA A 629 -18.11 -25.77 20.19
C ALA A 629 -17.59 -26.04 21.61
N ALA A 630 -16.90 -27.17 21.81
CA ALA A 630 -16.22 -27.50 23.06
C ALA A 630 -14.99 -26.62 23.36
N ILE A 631 -14.55 -25.75 22.44
CA ILE A 631 -13.41 -24.86 22.66
C ILE A 631 -13.93 -23.50 23.18
N PRO A 632 -13.78 -23.19 24.48
CA PRO A 632 -14.42 -22.03 25.11
C PRO A 632 -13.91 -20.67 24.62
N CYS A 633 -12.76 -20.64 23.95
CA CYS A 633 -12.13 -19.41 23.49
C CYS A 633 -12.38 -19.08 22.01
N LEU A 634 -13.16 -19.90 21.30
CA LEU A 634 -13.60 -19.60 19.94
C LEU A 634 -14.83 -18.71 19.97
N SER A 635 -14.88 -17.72 19.08
CA SER A 635 -16.09 -16.94 18.86
C SER A 635 -17.17 -17.79 18.17
N THR A 636 -18.43 -17.40 18.34
CA THR A 636 -19.57 -18.07 17.67
C THR A 636 -19.39 -18.11 16.16
N GLU A 637 -18.85 -17.05 15.56
CA GLU A 637 -18.54 -16.98 14.13
C GLU A 637 -17.45 -17.97 13.71
N GLU A 638 -16.38 -18.12 14.51
CA GLU A 638 -15.31 -19.07 14.24
C GLU A 638 -15.82 -20.52 14.35
N VAL A 639 -16.63 -20.83 15.38
CA VAL A 639 -17.27 -22.14 15.55
C VAL A 639 -18.17 -22.45 14.36
N GLU A 640 -19.05 -21.54 13.95
CA GLU A 640 -19.95 -21.75 12.82
C GLU A 640 -19.16 -22.05 11.53
N LYS A 641 -18.11 -21.28 11.25
CA LYS A 641 -17.31 -21.43 10.04
C LYS A 641 -16.48 -22.71 10.02
N LEU A 642 -15.83 -23.04 11.12
CA LEU A 642 -15.04 -24.28 11.26
C LEU A 642 -15.96 -25.50 11.15
N THR A 643 -17.10 -25.47 11.84
CA THR A 643 -18.09 -26.55 11.81
C THR A 643 -18.69 -26.75 10.42
N LYS A 644 -18.95 -25.66 9.69
CA LYS A 644 -19.50 -25.72 8.32
C LYS A 644 -18.48 -26.22 7.30
N ARG A 645 -17.21 -25.85 7.43
CA ARG A 645 -16.17 -26.16 6.44
C ARG A 645 -15.45 -27.49 6.69
N GLN A 646 -15.41 -27.97 7.94
CA GLN A 646 -14.73 -29.21 8.34
C GLN A 646 -13.32 -29.33 7.74
N PRO A 647 -12.41 -28.38 8.03
CA PRO A 647 -11.05 -28.38 7.48
C PRO A 647 -10.28 -29.65 7.87
N ALA A 648 -9.54 -30.23 6.91
CA ALA A 648 -8.79 -31.47 7.13
C ALA A 648 -7.49 -31.25 7.91
N THR A 649 -6.88 -30.07 7.78
CA THR A 649 -5.64 -29.69 8.46
C THR A 649 -5.74 -28.33 9.14
N LEU A 650 -4.82 -28.05 10.07
CA LEU A 650 -4.72 -26.74 10.71
C LEU A 650 -4.46 -25.62 9.69
N LYS A 651 -3.72 -25.91 8.63
CA LYS A 651 -3.54 -24.99 7.50
C LYS A 651 -4.86 -24.71 6.79
N ASP A 652 -5.62 -25.75 6.44
CA ASP A 652 -6.92 -25.58 5.79
C ASP A 652 -7.90 -24.79 6.67
N ALA A 653 -7.80 -24.94 7.99
CA ALA A 653 -8.59 -24.16 8.94
C ALA A 653 -8.20 -22.67 8.92
N GLY A 654 -6.91 -22.37 8.75
CA GLY A 654 -6.39 -21.01 8.64
C GLY A 654 -6.80 -20.31 7.35
N ASP A 655 -7.02 -21.08 6.28
CA ASP A 655 -7.48 -20.55 4.99
C ASP A 655 -8.97 -20.15 5.02
N ILE A 656 -9.71 -20.51 6.07
CA ILE A 656 -11.13 -20.17 6.21
C ILE A 656 -11.27 -18.68 6.58
N PRO A 657 -12.04 -17.88 5.81
CA PRO A 657 -12.18 -16.45 6.05
C PRO A 657 -12.73 -16.12 7.44
N GLY A 658 -11.98 -15.34 8.22
CA GLY A 658 -12.37 -14.87 9.55
C GLY A 658 -12.03 -15.83 10.69
N ILE A 659 -11.29 -16.91 10.42
CA ILE A 659 -10.62 -17.67 11.48
C ILE A 659 -9.35 -16.92 11.88
N THR A 660 -9.19 -16.67 13.19
CA THR A 660 -8.01 -15.96 13.70
C THR A 660 -6.86 -16.94 14.00
N PRO A 661 -5.58 -16.51 13.95
CA PRO A 661 -4.46 -17.33 14.39
C PRO A 661 -4.60 -17.79 15.83
N LYS A 662 -5.25 -16.98 16.66
CA LYS A 662 -5.60 -17.33 18.04
C LYS A 662 -6.54 -18.54 18.08
N ALA A 663 -7.56 -18.58 17.21
CA ALA A 663 -8.41 -19.75 17.05
C ALA A 663 -7.63 -20.99 16.58
N LEU A 664 -6.70 -20.83 15.62
CA LEU A 664 -5.83 -21.94 15.19
C LEU A 664 -4.97 -22.49 16.33
N LEU A 665 -4.38 -21.62 17.16
CA LEU A 665 -3.64 -22.04 18.34
C LEU A 665 -4.51 -22.82 19.32
N TYR A 666 -5.75 -22.38 19.54
CA TYR A 666 -6.67 -23.09 20.41
C TYR A 666 -7.04 -24.47 19.84
N VAL A 667 -7.39 -24.54 18.56
CA VAL A 667 -7.65 -25.81 17.86
C VAL A 667 -6.44 -26.74 17.99
N TYR A 668 -5.24 -26.27 17.67
CA TYR A 668 -4.01 -27.04 17.80
C TYR A 668 -3.72 -27.49 19.25
N SER A 669 -3.92 -26.62 20.23
CA SER A 669 -3.70 -26.95 21.64
C SER A 669 -4.66 -28.06 22.11
N THR A 670 -5.91 -28.03 21.67
CA THR A 670 -6.92 -29.05 21.97
C THR A 670 -6.59 -30.37 21.27
N LEU A 671 -6.15 -30.33 20.00
CA LEU A 671 -5.65 -31.50 19.27
C LEU A 671 -4.43 -32.13 19.95
N SER A 672 -3.50 -31.32 20.42
CA SER A 672 -2.30 -31.78 21.12
C SER A 672 -2.61 -32.42 22.46
N LYS A 673 -3.61 -31.90 23.19
CA LYS A 673 -4.12 -32.52 24.43
C LYS A 673 -4.78 -33.87 24.15
N ARG A 674 -5.58 -34.01 23.09
CA ARG A 674 -6.18 -35.29 22.68
C ARG A 674 -5.13 -36.32 22.21
N ARG A 675 -3.99 -35.86 21.68
CA ARG A 675 -2.87 -36.71 21.24
C ARG A 675 -1.92 -37.15 22.36
N ARG A 676 -2.01 -36.58 23.57
CA ARG A 676 -1.34 -37.10 24.77
C ARG A 676 -2.33 -38.00 25.53
N PRO A 677 -2.41 -39.31 25.25
CA PRO A 677 -3.00 -40.22 26.22
C PRO A 677 -2.06 -40.31 27.44
N GLU A 678 -2.63 -40.19 28.63
CA GLU A 678 -2.18 -40.79 29.90
C GLU A 678 -0.71 -41.25 29.95
N LEU A 679 0.22 -40.34 30.23
CA LEU A 679 1.39 -40.69 31.03
C LEU A 679 0.98 -40.33 32.45
N GLY A 680 0.69 -41.36 33.24
CA GLY A 680 0.06 -41.28 34.55
C GLY A 680 0.67 -40.20 35.45
N GLU A 681 -0.22 -39.50 36.15
CA GLU A 681 0.14 -38.78 37.36
C GLU A 681 0.87 -39.75 38.32
N PRO A 682 2.05 -39.41 38.85
CA PRO A 682 2.49 -40.01 40.10
C PRO A 682 1.48 -39.57 41.17
N SER A 683 0.97 -40.52 41.94
CA SER A 683 0.05 -40.25 43.04
C SER A 683 0.66 -39.29 44.05
N GLU A 684 -0.19 -38.55 44.77
CA GLU A 684 0.14 -37.62 45.87
C GLU A 684 0.87 -38.26 47.09
N ALA A 685 1.52 -39.42 46.93
CA ALA A 685 2.22 -40.13 47.99
C ALA A 685 3.76 -39.97 47.98
N GLU A 686 4.35 -39.22 47.04
CA GLU A 686 5.82 -39.06 46.93
C GLU A 686 6.34 -37.61 47.04
N LEU A 687 5.60 -36.72 47.71
CA LEU A 687 6.14 -35.40 48.13
C LEU A 687 5.74 -35.08 49.58
N VAL A 688 6.43 -35.74 50.52
CA VAL A 688 6.78 -35.19 51.84
C VAL A 688 8.21 -34.68 51.77
#